data_AF-A0A2Z4LML1-F1
#
_entry.id   AF-A0A2Z4LML1-F1
#
_cell.length_a   1.000
_cell.length_b   1.000
_cell.length_c   1.000
_cell.angle_alpha   90.00
_cell.angle_beta   90.00
_cell.angle_gamma   90.00
#
_symmetry.space_group_name_H-M   'P 1'
#
loop_
_entity.id
_entity.type
_entity.pdbx_description
1 polymer ?
#
loop_
_entity_poly.entity_id
_entity_poly.type
_entity_poly.pdbx_seq_one_letter_code
_entity_poly.pdbx_strand_id
1 'polypeptide(L)'
;MENRGISLKTQLSILLMAIFVLLTMETLSAQSFPVNIAVRNVGASPTQLSSYADAAQANGPLLAILALNDLNITGREVQLRMSFEGGGIDFQSVPNPIGAGPFFLDGGIPLALGAPELAPYFEIANVTGISPTVYGRPLPEGSYQICLEAFDVLTGKRLSARSCTNVFLFQNRPPFLVLPANGAQVDETNPQNIVFQWTPRQLNITNVEYELSLVEIWDGTIDPQAAFLSAPPLFQATTTATSYLYGPADPILLPDRAYAWRVRAKAVDGAEGVGPFENQGHSEIFSFVHISPCEVPPNLRHEVRGSAQANILWDDPTTTVPEFTVRYRQKGAGNAWFINRTTANWTTLWDLRAGTPYEYQLKKDCGLGESGWSTVRELTTAMETETEDLYRCGISPNIDVQNQEPLSNLSPGEQFVAGDFTVTTTQVNGGEGYYSGKGHVRIPYLGNVKLAVHFDNILLNTDRQLLQGTVVTEYDPTMGNILDTGDVVETVGELGGAIGDLFEALSDELDQIVATIKDDRELNRQVDAAIEILQINLDDPNNGLTDEQEENIRNFISDRGKVEEAIIAEKEKIANGERDEVIKQNLVSNFSEEDHLTRCTLEKLLDINTMSRDKIFDITSNGEVFNIVKDNFENWLDESQNVTTSNIEINAIQDWSVRADAQFSKKRGRILFDRLFETIRKAPKKEVYNLHPGLQQKGIYLGTYEMKGKTHGLALYTPKTIPQVFKLESEDYCELVSSEEYNNHIKVIEVANSLVLAFLNENQEVTFMVQLMDNNDEDFESILKWFGVLKLYKPNILVRNLTQQQILDELYGHEELMAVDIGAYRAMIANLPEDERAEAYLELQRHVPYYSQLDNMSNKHRSCNITSLAMNLNFMGKGADNMRLPDNLLLKAEKKEITKVKTWRKLAADYDIKSNKKEDFIELYDGNDKTETELKDYLTNLMLPVLEMGSSISLSLFPNCKGHIVRVQEVTLTGLVIDDPYGNCPLECITMRESCEDDSYKEKGDRNNSSNYYGNDVSYTWEVLTQITLKYMVVFNE
;
A
#
# COMPACT_ATOMS: atom_id res chain seq x y z
N MET A 1 -47.19 -63.85 72.85
CA MET A 1 -46.35 -62.65 72.82
C MET A 1 -44.98 -63.07 73.32
N GLU A 2 -44.13 -63.49 72.37
CA GLU A 2 -42.95 -64.30 72.65
C GLU A 2 -41.70 -63.45 72.85
N ASN A 3 -41.02 -63.76 73.95
CA ASN A 3 -39.79 -63.20 74.46
C ASN A 3 -38.62 -63.61 73.53
N ARG A 4 -38.16 -62.73 72.65
CA ARG A 4 -36.92 -62.96 71.88
C ARG A 4 -35.75 -62.30 72.59
N GLY A 5 -35.10 -63.07 73.46
CA GLY A 5 -33.83 -62.72 74.05
C GLY A 5 -32.78 -62.43 72.97
N ILE A 6 -32.14 -61.28 73.08
CA ILE A 6 -30.94 -60.95 72.31
C ILE A 6 -29.87 -62.00 72.65
N SER A 7 -29.32 -62.67 71.64
CA SER A 7 -28.30 -63.70 71.81
C SER A 7 -27.11 -63.18 72.62
N LEU A 8 -26.60 -64.00 73.54
CA LEU A 8 -25.43 -63.71 74.37
C LEU A 8 -24.21 -63.27 73.52
N LYS A 9 -24.11 -63.76 72.27
CA LYS A 9 -23.07 -63.35 71.30
C LYS A 9 -23.20 -61.89 70.89
N THR A 10 -24.42 -61.37 70.72
CA THR A 10 -24.66 -59.99 70.32
C THR A 10 -24.36 -59.02 71.45
N GLN A 11 -24.68 -59.38 72.70
CA GLN A 11 -24.26 -58.62 73.87
C GLN A 11 -22.74 -58.65 74.07
N LEU A 12 -22.10 -59.79 73.84
CA LEU A 12 -20.64 -59.91 73.91
C LEU A 12 -19.93 -59.10 72.82
N SER A 13 -20.47 -59.07 71.59
CA SER A 13 -19.94 -58.24 70.50
C SER A 13 -20.12 -56.74 70.76
N ILE A 14 -21.25 -56.31 71.32
CA ILE A 14 -21.46 -54.91 71.70
C ILE A 14 -20.53 -54.52 72.87
N LEU A 15 -20.32 -55.41 73.83
CA LEU A 15 -19.39 -55.19 74.95
C LEU A 15 -17.93 -55.14 74.47
N LEU A 16 -17.52 -56.04 73.58
CA LEU A 16 -16.18 -56.04 72.97
C LEU A 16 -15.94 -54.80 72.10
N MET A 17 -16.96 -54.34 71.38
CA MET A 17 -16.88 -53.11 70.59
C MET A 17 -16.82 -51.86 71.48
N ALA A 18 -17.58 -51.82 72.58
CA ALA A 18 -17.48 -50.75 73.58
C ALA A 18 -16.12 -50.74 74.29
N ILE A 19 -15.58 -51.91 74.64
CA ILE A 19 -14.24 -52.05 75.23
C ILE A 19 -13.15 -51.64 74.22
N PHE A 20 -13.29 -52.00 72.94
CA PHE A 20 -12.36 -51.57 71.88
C PHE A 20 -12.41 -50.04 71.62
N VAL A 21 -13.60 -49.42 71.72
CA VAL A 21 -13.75 -47.96 71.65
C VAL A 21 -13.18 -47.26 72.88
N LEU A 22 -13.27 -47.85 74.07
CA LEU A 22 -12.64 -47.33 75.29
C LEU A 22 -11.11 -47.53 75.33
N LEU A 23 -10.59 -48.58 74.67
CA LEU A 23 -9.14 -48.84 74.54
C LEU A 23 -8.46 -48.03 73.43
N THR A 24 -9.23 -47.39 72.53
CA THR A 24 -8.73 -46.51 71.46
C THR A 24 -8.84 -45.02 71.80
N MET A 25 -9.30 -44.68 73.00
CA MET A 25 -9.20 -43.33 73.57
C MET A 25 -7.77 -43.09 74.04
N GLU A 26 -6.84 -42.88 73.10
CA GLU A 26 -5.58 -42.24 73.43
C GLU A 26 -5.91 -40.87 74.05
N THR A 27 -5.39 -40.63 75.25
CA THR A 27 -5.49 -39.33 75.90
C THR A 27 -4.84 -38.28 75.00
N LEU A 28 -5.66 -37.52 74.27
CA LEU A 28 -5.27 -36.26 73.66
C LEU A 28 -4.80 -35.33 74.78
N SER A 29 -3.52 -35.39 75.10
CA SER A 29 -2.87 -34.36 75.91
C SER A 29 -2.79 -33.12 75.03
N ALA A 30 -3.76 -32.21 75.18
CA ALA A 30 -3.56 -30.84 74.75
C ALA A 30 -2.30 -30.33 75.47
N GLN A 31 -1.21 -30.11 74.74
CA GLN A 31 -0.02 -29.49 75.31
C GLN A 31 -0.41 -28.08 75.77
N SER A 32 -0.58 -27.90 77.08
CA SER A 32 -0.76 -26.58 77.66
C SER A 32 0.58 -25.87 77.62
N PHE A 33 0.66 -24.86 76.77
CA PHE A 33 1.83 -24.02 76.65
C PHE A 33 1.80 -22.95 77.75
N PRO A 34 2.92 -22.70 78.46
CA PRO A 34 2.97 -21.71 79.53
C PRO A 34 2.84 -20.26 79.01
N VAL A 35 3.19 -20.00 77.76
CA VAL A 35 3.10 -18.67 77.12
C VAL A 35 2.01 -18.67 76.05
N ASN A 36 1.12 -17.68 76.12
CA ASN A 36 0.15 -17.38 75.08
C ASN A 36 0.65 -16.24 74.20
N ILE A 37 0.55 -16.40 72.87
CA ILE A 37 0.88 -15.36 71.89
C ILE A 37 -0.36 -15.04 71.07
N ALA A 38 -0.66 -13.75 70.90
CA ALA A 38 -1.65 -13.26 69.95
C ALA A 38 -0.97 -12.31 68.96
N VAL A 39 -0.85 -12.72 67.71
CA VAL A 39 -0.34 -11.87 66.61
C VAL A 39 -1.53 -11.32 65.83
N ARG A 40 -1.51 -10.03 65.50
CA ARG A 40 -2.54 -9.37 64.71
C ARG A 40 -1.92 -8.47 63.65
N ASN A 41 -2.53 -8.47 62.47
CA ASN A 41 -2.33 -7.42 61.48
C ASN A 41 -3.15 -6.19 61.91
N VAL A 42 -2.48 -5.06 62.14
CA VAL A 42 -3.09 -3.82 62.66
C VAL A 42 -3.04 -2.66 61.66
N GLY A 43 -2.46 -2.85 60.47
CA GLY A 43 -2.29 -1.79 59.47
C GLY A 43 -2.15 -2.31 58.04
N ALA A 44 -1.91 -1.40 57.10
CA ALA A 44 -1.58 -1.75 55.72
C ALA A 44 -0.23 -2.47 55.68
N SER A 45 -0.18 -3.58 54.96
CA SER A 45 0.98 -4.45 54.95
C SER A 45 1.89 -4.12 53.75
N PRO A 46 3.20 -3.88 53.97
CA PRO A 46 4.13 -3.56 52.89
C PRO A 46 4.22 -4.68 51.85
N THR A 47 4.44 -4.29 50.60
CA THR A 47 4.64 -5.21 49.47
C THR A 47 6.08 -5.65 49.30
N GLN A 48 7.03 -5.13 50.08
CA GLN A 48 8.42 -5.61 50.12
C GLN A 48 8.73 -6.20 51.49
N LEU A 49 9.50 -7.29 51.50
CA LEU A 49 9.87 -7.97 52.73
C LEU A 49 10.83 -7.13 53.59
N SER A 50 11.74 -6.39 52.94
CA SER A 50 12.66 -5.46 53.58
C SER A 50 11.97 -4.40 54.42
N SER A 51 10.76 -3.96 54.04
CA SER A 51 10.00 -2.97 54.80
C SER A 51 9.52 -3.50 56.15
N TYR A 52 9.39 -4.83 56.33
CA TYR A 52 9.10 -5.42 57.65
C TYR A 52 10.31 -5.41 58.58
N ALA A 53 11.52 -5.22 58.05
CA ALA A 53 12.76 -5.06 58.81
C ALA A 53 13.06 -3.59 59.19
N ASP A 54 12.22 -2.63 58.79
CA ASP A 54 12.40 -1.23 59.14
C ASP A 54 11.87 -0.92 60.55
N ALA A 55 12.80 -0.81 61.51
CA ALA A 55 12.49 -0.47 62.90
C ALA A 55 11.97 0.96 63.10
N ALA A 56 12.15 1.87 62.13
CA ALA A 56 11.69 3.26 62.22
C ALA A 56 10.20 3.44 61.84
N GLN A 57 9.54 2.38 61.37
CA GLN A 57 8.14 2.44 60.96
C GLN A 57 7.20 2.58 62.18
N ALA A 58 6.78 3.82 62.48
CA ALA A 58 5.98 4.16 63.67
C ALA A 58 4.65 3.39 63.82
N ASN A 59 4.09 2.88 62.71
CA ASN A 59 2.89 2.05 62.66
C ASN A 59 3.12 0.82 61.76
N GLY A 60 4.02 -0.07 62.17
CA GLY A 60 4.23 -1.32 61.46
C GLY A 60 2.97 -2.19 61.37
N PRO A 61 2.87 -3.08 60.36
CA PRO A 61 1.67 -3.86 60.11
C PRO A 61 1.35 -4.89 61.19
N LEU A 62 2.31 -5.28 62.03
CA LEU A 62 2.17 -6.38 62.99
C LEU A 62 2.23 -5.91 64.44
N LEU A 63 1.30 -6.42 65.25
CA LEU A 63 1.32 -6.31 66.70
C LEU A 63 1.29 -7.72 67.30
N ALA A 64 2.27 -8.06 68.13
CA ALA A 64 2.31 -9.31 68.87
C ALA A 64 2.16 -9.06 70.37
N ILE A 65 1.23 -9.76 71.02
CA ILE A 65 1.00 -9.69 72.46
C ILE A 65 1.35 -11.04 73.08
N LEU A 66 2.29 -11.05 74.01
CA LEU A 66 2.74 -12.23 74.74
C LEU A 66 2.30 -12.16 76.20
N ALA A 67 1.80 -13.26 76.74
CA ALA A 67 1.44 -13.34 78.15
C ALA A 67 1.85 -14.69 78.74
N LEU A 68 2.47 -14.65 79.92
CA LEU A 68 2.81 -15.84 80.70
C LEU A 68 1.63 -16.20 81.61
N ASN A 69 1.12 -17.43 81.48
CA ASN A 69 -0.06 -17.89 82.20
C ASN A 69 0.22 -18.22 83.68
N ASP A 70 1.48 -18.48 84.04
CA ASP A 70 1.89 -18.77 85.41
C ASP A 70 2.24 -17.48 86.16
N LEU A 71 1.38 -17.10 87.12
CA LEU A 71 1.50 -15.88 87.90
C LEU A 71 2.68 -15.87 88.89
N ASN A 72 3.30 -17.03 89.15
CA ASN A 72 4.38 -17.16 90.13
C ASN A 72 5.78 -17.04 89.51
N ILE A 73 5.89 -16.94 88.18
CA ILE A 73 7.16 -16.84 87.47
C ILE A 73 7.39 -15.38 87.06
N THR A 74 8.55 -14.84 87.44
CA THR A 74 9.00 -13.49 87.04
C THR A 74 10.30 -13.60 86.27
N GLY A 75 10.51 -12.73 85.29
CA GLY A 75 11.74 -12.65 84.50
C GLY A 75 12.00 -13.88 83.63
N ARG A 76 10.95 -14.52 83.08
CA ARG A 76 11.14 -15.65 82.17
C ARG A 76 11.70 -15.14 80.84
N GLU A 77 12.94 -15.50 80.55
CA GLU A 77 13.59 -15.17 79.28
C GLU A 77 13.05 -16.04 78.15
N VAL A 78 12.47 -15.39 77.15
CA VAL A 78 11.93 -16.03 75.94
C VAL A 78 12.53 -15.42 74.69
N GLN A 79 12.66 -16.24 73.67
CA GLN A 79 13.04 -15.81 72.34
C GLN A 79 11.97 -16.24 71.33
N LEU A 80 11.73 -15.39 70.34
CA LEU A 80 10.78 -15.68 69.29
C LEU A 80 11.42 -16.41 68.11
N ARG A 81 10.59 -17.14 67.39
CA ARG A 81 10.85 -17.58 66.03
C ARG A 81 9.68 -17.14 65.17
N MET A 82 10.00 -16.52 64.05
CA MET A 82 9.03 -16.08 63.05
C MET A 82 9.07 -17.01 61.84
N SER A 83 7.91 -17.27 61.27
CA SER A 83 7.75 -17.97 59.98
C SER A 83 6.80 -17.17 59.11
N PHE A 84 7.10 -17.12 57.81
CA PHE A 84 6.33 -16.40 56.81
C PHE A 84 6.08 -17.34 55.63
N GLU A 85 4.81 -17.54 55.29
CA GLU A 85 4.39 -18.51 54.26
C GLU A 85 3.29 -17.90 53.38
N GLY A 86 3.45 -17.97 52.06
CA GLY A 86 2.44 -17.52 51.09
C GLY A 86 3.05 -17.20 49.73
N GLY A 87 2.26 -17.23 48.66
CA GLY A 87 2.72 -16.83 47.32
C GLY A 87 3.91 -17.62 46.76
N GLY A 88 4.16 -18.84 47.24
CA GLY A 88 5.34 -19.65 46.89
C GLY A 88 6.62 -19.27 47.65
N ILE A 89 6.52 -18.36 48.63
CA ILE A 89 7.58 -17.94 49.53
C ILE A 89 7.34 -18.61 50.89
N ASP A 90 8.36 -19.30 51.39
CA ASP A 90 8.38 -19.90 52.73
C ASP A 90 9.76 -19.63 53.35
N PHE A 91 9.78 -18.90 54.46
CA PHE A 91 11.01 -18.67 55.20
C PHE A 91 10.77 -18.59 56.70
N GLN A 92 11.84 -18.81 57.47
CA GLN A 92 11.82 -18.74 58.92
C GLN A 92 13.04 -17.98 59.44
N SER A 93 12.86 -17.28 60.55
CA SER A 93 13.97 -16.62 61.24
C SER A 93 14.88 -17.67 61.90
N VAL A 94 16.19 -17.45 61.88
CA VAL A 94 17.16 -18.30 62.59
C VAL A 94 16.92 -18.30 64.10
N PRO A 95 17.30 -19.39 64.81
CA PRO A 95 17.42 -19.34 66.27
C PRO A 95 18.45 -18.28 66.65
N ASN A 96 18.12 -17.38 67.58
CA ASN A 96 18.94 -16.22 67.97
C ASN A 96 19.31 -15.25 66.84
N PRO A 97 18.34 -14.50 66.29
CA PRO A 97 18.60 -13.45 65.29
C PRO A 97 19.56 -12.37 65.81
N ILE A 98 20.48 -11.93 64.95
CA ILE A 98 21.38 -10.80 65.20
C ILE A 98 20.53 -9.54 65.39
N GLY A 99 20.69 -8.84 66.51
CA GLY A 99 19.92 -7.64 66.83
C GLY A 99 18.59 -7.90 67.57
N ALA A 100 18.19 -9.16 67.76
CA ALA A 100 17.06 -9.53 68.64
C ALA A 100 17.57 -10.03 70.01
N GLY A 101 17.37 -9.24 71.07
CA GLY A 101 17.62 -9.68 72.44
C GLY A 101 16.54 -10.62 72.98
N PRO A 102 16.77 -11.30 74.12
CA PRO A 102 15.71 -12.05 74.79
C PRO A 102 14.64 -11.11 75.33
N PHE A 103 13.38 -11.52 75.24
CA PHE A 103 12.25 -10.84 75.87
C PHE A 103 12.02 -11.41 77.26
N PHE A 104 11.63 -10.56 78.21
CA PHE A 104 11.36 -10.96 79.58
C PHE A 104 9.85 -10.95 79.81
N LEU A 105 9.31 -12.09 80.24
CA LEU A 105 7.90 -12.23 80.59
C LEU A 105 7.74 -12.38 82.10
N ASP A 106 6.83 -11.57 82.65
CA ASP A 106 6.36 -11.68 84.02
C ASP A 106 4.95 -12.25 84.05
N GLY A 107 4.69 -13.13 85.03
CA GLY A 107 3.38 -13.76 85.23
C GLY A 107 2.27 -12.73 85.37
N GLY A 108 1.26 -12.81 84.49
CA GLY A 108 0.08 -11.93 84.52
C GLY A 108 0.24 -10.55 83.89
N ILE A 109 1.42 -10.20 83.36
CA ILE A 109 1.66 -8.92 82.66
C ILE A 109 1.87 -9.20 81.16
N PRO A 110 1.00 -8.70 80.27
CA PRO A 110 1.18 -8.86 78.84
C PRO A 110 2.29 -7.95 78.30
N LEU A 111 3.16 -8.50 77.46
CA LEU A 111 4.18 -7.76 76.71
C LEU A 111 3.72 -7.56 75.27
N ALA A 112 3.62 -6.30 74.83
CA ALA A 112 3.29 -5.93 73.45
C ALA A 112 4.56 -5.62 72.67
N LEU A 113 4.68 -6.18 71.47
CA LEU A 113 5.82 -6.03 70.56
C LEU A 113 5.32 -5.45 69.22
N GLY A 114 5.96 -4.37 68.77
CA GLY A 114 5.65 -3.69 67.50
C GLY A 114 6.79 -3.82 66.48
N ALA A 115 6.86 -2.89 65.53
CA ALA A 115 7.89 -2.89 64.47
C ALA A 115 9.33 -2.89 65.01
N PRO A 116 9.71 -2.07 66.02
CA PRO A 116 11.09 -2.05 66.50
C PRO A 116 11.56 -3.39 67.06
N GLU A 117 10.68 -4.10 67.77
CA GLU A 117 11.01 -5.38 68.39
C GLU A 117 10.95 -6.56 67.39
N LEU A 118 10.10 -6.47 66.37
CA LEU A 118 9.91 -7.53 65.37
C LEU A 118 10.83 -7.40 64.15
N ALA A 119 11.30 -6.19 63.83
CA ALA A 119 12.15 -5.91 62.67
C ALA A 119 13.37 -6.83 62.52
N PRO A 120 14.16 -7.13 63.59
CA PRO A 120 15.32 -8.00 63.46
C PRO A 120 14.99 -9.42 62.98
N TYR A 121 13.76 -9.90 63.17
CA TYR A 121 13.34 -11.22 62.71
C TYR A 121 13.12 -11.27 61.19
N PHE A 122 12.87 -10.13 60.56
CA PHE A 122 12.68 -10.00 59.11
C PHE A 122 13.97 -9.66 58.36
N GLU A 123 15.06 -9.33 59.05
CA GLU A 123 16.34 -9.01 58.42
C GLU A 123 16.92 -10.17 57.59
N ILE A 124 17.45 -9.87 56.40
CA ILE A 124 17.99 -10.89 55.47
C ILE A 124 19.08 -11.74 56.12
N ALA A 125 19.89 -11.16 57.02
CA ALA A 125 20.94 -11.89 57.74
C ALA A 125 20.38 -12.94 58.72
N ASN A 126 19.11 -12.79 59.13
CA ASN A 126 18.44 -13.61 60.13
C ASN A 126 17.37 -14.54 59.52
N VAL A 127 17.19 -14.53 58.21
CA VAL A 127 16.16 -15.31 57.52
C VAL A 127 16.77 -16.52 56.80
N THR A 128 16.10 -17.66 56.87
CA THR A 128 16.46 -18.90 56.17
C THR A 128 15.27 -19.43 55.37
N GLY A 129 15.52 -19.95 54.16
CA GLY A 129 14.48 -20.46 53.26
C GLY A 129 14.34 -19.68 51.95
N ILE A 130 14.90 -18.46 51.87
CA ILE A 130 14.89 -17.62 50.67
C ILE A 130 16.29 -17.09 50.34
N SER A 131 16.55 -16.81 49.06
CA SER A 131 17.78 -16.18 48.60
C SER A 131 17.71 -14.64 48.72
N PRO A 132 18.85 -13.93 48.73
CA PRO A 132 18.87 -12.46 48.69
C PRO A 132 18.10 -11.88 47.49
N THR A 133 18.12 -12.59 46.35
CA THR A 133 17.36 -12.21 45.15
C THR A 133 15.85 -12.29 45.37
N VAL A 134 15.36 -13.27 46.13
CA VAL A 134 13.93 -13.39 46.48
C VAL A 134 13.56 -12.34 47.53
N TYR A 135 14.44 -12.08 48.50
CA TYR A 135 14.23 -11.07 49.54
C TYR A 135 14.08 -9.64 48.99
N GLY A 136 14.86 -9.29 47.96
CA GLY A 136 14.81 -7.97 47.33
C GLY A 136 13.67 -7.78 46.31
N ARG A 137 12.87 -8.81 46.03
CA ARG A 137 11.73 -8.71 45.12
C ARG A 137 10.46 -8.27 45.85
N PRO A 138 9.56 -7.51 45.20
CA PRO A 138 8.20 -7.32 45.71
C PRO A 138 7.50 -8.67 45.91
N LEU A 139 6.80 -8.81 47.03
CA LEU A 139 5.96 -9.95 47.33
C LEU A 139 4.78 -10.00 46.35
N PRO A 140 4.49 -11.16 45.72
CA PRO A 140 3.32 -11.34 44.86
C PRO A 140 2.01 -10.95 45.54
N GLU A 141 0.98 -10.61 44.76
CA GLU A 141 -0.37 -10.46 45.32
C GLU A 141 -0.87 -11.79 45.91
N GLY A 142 -1.56 -11.72 47.04
CA GLY A 142 -2.11 -12.90 47.69
C GLY A 142 -2.20 -12.81 49.21
N SER A 143 -2.62 -13.93 49.79
CA SER A 143 -2.66 -14.10 51.23
C SER A 143 -1.33 -14.68 51.72
N TYR A 144 -0.75 -14.01 52.71
CA TYR A 144 0.45 -14.45 53.42
C TYR A 144 0.10 -14.72 54.87
N GLN A 145 0.70 -15.74 55.44
CA GLN A 145 0.54 -16.11 56.82
C GLN A 145 1.86 -15.88 57.56
N ILE A 146 1.79 -15.09 58.62
CA ILE A 146 2.92 -14.78 59.48
C ILE A 146 2.65 -15.38 60.85
N CYS A 147 3.54 -16.24 61.31
CA CYS A 147 3.40 -16.89 62.62
C CYS A 147 4.58 -16.63 63.53
N LEU A 148 4.30 -16.55 64.83
CA LEU A 148 5.28 -16.44 65.91
C LEU A 148 5.17 -17.61 66.89
N GLU A 149 6.33 -18.03 67.40
CA GLU A 149 6.49 -19.06 68.41
C GLU A 149 7.51 -18.58 69.45
N ALA A 150 7.23 -18.79 70.75
CA ALA A 150 8.16 -18.48 71.83
C ALA A 150 8.91 -19.74 72.29
N PHE A 151 10.20 -19.59 72.50
CA PHE A 151 11.12 -20.61 73.00
C PHE A 151 11.81 -20.10 74.25
N ASP A 152 12.08 -21.02 75.17
CA ASP A 152 12.87 -20.75 76.35
C ASP A 152 14.35 -20.58 75.99
N VAL A 153 14.98 -19.51 76.46
CA VAL A 153 16.37 -19.20 76.12
C VAL A 153 17.35 -20.24 76.70
N LEU A 154 17.11 -20.73 77.92
CA LEU A 154 18.03 -21.63 78.63
C LEU A 154 17.90 -23.09 78.16
N THR A 155 16.66 -23.54 77.96
CA THR A 155 16.36 -24.95 77.66
C THR A 155 16.10 -25.22 76.18
N GLY A 156 15.92 -24.17 75.36
CA GLY A 156 15.51 -24.30 73.96
C GLY A 156 14.12 -24.90 73.76
N LYS A 157 13.37 -25.12 74.86
CA LYS A 157 12.04 -25.74 74.81
C LYS A 157 11.02 -24.73 74.31
N ARG A 158 10.16 -25.15 73.40
CA ARG A 158 9.02 -24.38 72.94
C ARG A 158 8.04 -24.09 74.09
N LEU A 159 7.72 -22.81 74.30
CA LEU A 159 6.87 -22.32 75.39
C LEU A 159 5.49 -21.82 74.93
N SER A 160 5.25 -21.67 73.63
CA SER A 160 3.95 -21.27 73.09
C SER A 160 3.43 -22.19 71.98
N ALA A 161 2.12 -22.18 71.75
CA ALA A 161 1.54 -22.64 70.49
C ALA A 161 1.95 -21.70 69.32
N ARG A 162 1.77 -22.15 68.09
CA ARG A 162 2.06 -21.36 66.88
C ARG A 162 0.92 -20.37 66.72
N SER A 163 1.21 -19.08 66.84
CA SER A 163 0.21 -18.02 66.71
C SER A 163 0.40 -17.32 65.38
N CYS A 164 -0.63 -17.32 64.53
CA CYS A 164 -0.56 -16.85 63.16
C CYS A 164 -1.54 -15.70 62.89
N THR A 165 -1.15 -14.76 62.05
CA THR A 165 -2.04 -13.78 61.43
C THR A 165 -1.93 -13.86 59.91
N ASN A 166 -3.05 -13.60 59.23
CA ASN A 166 -3.06 -13.49 57.76
C ASN A 166 -2.91 -12.02 57.34
N VAL A 167 -2.22 -11.83 56.25
CA VAL A 167 -1.94 -10.54 55.62
C VAL A 167 -2.34 -10.66 54.15
N PHE A 168 -3.10 -9.69 53.64
CA PHE A 168 -3.50 -9.66 52.23
C PHE A 168 -2.76 -8.54 51.52
N LEU A 169 -1.96 -8.90 50.52
CA LEU A 169 -1.30 -7.95 49.63
C LEU A 169 -2.11 -7.83 48.35
N PHE A 170 -2.50 -6.60 48.02
CA PHE A 170 -3.16 -6.23 46.77
C PHE A 170 -2.48 -4.96 46.22
N GLN A 171 -2.37 -4.87 44.91
CA GLN A 171 -1.82 -3.72 44.20
C GLN A 171 -2.96 -2.87 43.63
N ASN A 172 -2.87 -1.55 43.79
CA ASN A 172 -3.88 -0.64 43.24
C ASN A 172 -3.70 -0.53 41.74
N ARG A 173 -4.76 -0.70 40.96
CA ARG A 173 -4.65 -0.60 39.49
C ARG A 173 -4.72 0.86 39.04
N PRO A 174 -3.95 1.24 37.99
CA PRO A 174 -4.03 2.58 37.41
C PRO A 174 -5.43 2.84 36.83
N PRO A 175 -5.83 4.12 36.64
CA PRO A 175 -7.11 4.46 36.07
C PRO A 175 -7.25 3.91 34.64
N PHE A 176 -8.49 3.62 34.25
CA PHE A 176 -8.82 3.16 32.90
C PHE A 176 -9.35 4.33 32.07
N LEU A 177 -8.73 4.61 30.92
CA LEU A 177 -9.10 5.75 30.08
C LEU A 177 -10.42 5.49 29.36
N VAL A 178 -11.26 6.52 29.22
CA VAL A 178 -12.62 6.41 28.65
C VAL A 178 -12.80 7.33 27.44
N LEU A 179 -12.52 8.63 27.61
CA LEU A 179 -12.64 9.64 26.55
C LEU A 179 -11.44 10.60 26.56
N PRO A 180 -10.96 11.06 25.39
CA PRO A 180 -11.22 10.52 24.05
C PRO A 180 -10.82 9.03 23.95
N ALA A 181 -11.56 8.22 23.18
CA ALA A 181 -11.23 6.80 23.03
C ALA A 181 -9.90 6.61 22.27
N ASN A 182 -9.25 5.47 22.44
CA ASN A 182 -7.98 5.20 21.77
C ASN A 182 -8.16 5.12 20.24
N GLY A 183 -7.40 5.91 19.50
CA GLY A 183 -7.51 6.07 18.04
C GLY A 183 -8.73 6.88 17.60
N ALA A 184 -9.38 7.63 18.50
CA ALA A 184 -10.53 8.45 18.13
C ALA A 184 -10.14 9.61 17.22
N GLN A 185 -11.10 10.08 16.42
CA GLN A 185 -11.02 11.37 15.74
C GLN A 185 -11.85 12.38 16.54
N VAL A 186 -11.28 13.55 16.80
CA VAL A 186 -11.90 14.62 17.59
C VAL A 186 -11.95 15.88 16.72
N ASP A 187 -13.17 16.34 16.42
CA ASP A 187 -13.39 17.56 15.65
C ASP A 187 -12.88 18.80 16.40
N GLU A 188 -12.23 19.70 15.68
CA GLU A 188 -11.90 21.03 16.21
C GLU A 188 -13.20 21.80 16.50
N THR A 189 -13.26 22.36 17.70
CA THR A 189 -14.36 23.20 18.18
C THR A 189 -13.84 24.58 18.52
N ASN A 190 -14.56 25.62 18.12
CA ASN A 190 -14.22 27.01 18.47
C ASN A 190 -15.38 27.64 19.27
N PRO A 191 -15.24 27.84 20.59
CA PRO A 191 -14.03 27.66 21.41
C PRO A 191 -13.71 26.19 21.71
N GLN A 192 -12.41 25.89 21.89
CA GLN A 192 -11.89 24.55 22.17
C GLN A 192 -12.55 23.92 23.40
N ASN A 193 -13.02 22.68 23.25
CA ASN A 193 -13.79 21.97 24.28
C ASN A 193 -13.64 20.44 24.16
N ILE A 194 -12.55 19.89 24.71
CA ILE A 194 -12.27 18.44 24.69
C ILE A 194 -12.38 17.87 26.11
N VAL A 195 -13.16 16.81 26.29
CA VAL A 195 -13.35 16.16 27.59
C VAL A 195 -12.45 14.94 27.72
N PHE A 196 -11.50 15.00 28.65
CA PHE A 196 -10.73 13.84 29.09
C PHE A 196 -11.43 13.17 30.27
N GLN A 197 -11.64 11.85 30.21
CA GLN A 197 -12.35 11.10 31.24
C GLN A 197 -11.72 9.73 31.49
N TRP A 198 -11.66 9.31 32.74
CA TRP A 198 -11.13 8.02 33.16
C TRP A 198 -11.93 7.40 34.32
N THR A 199 -11.81 6.09 34.51
CA THR A 199 -12.44 5.33 35.59
C THR A 199 -11.40 4.95 36.65
N PRO A 200 -11.57 5.35 37.93
CA PRO A 200 -10.73 4.91 39.04
C PRO A 200 -10.76 3.39 39.23
N ARG A 201 -9.61 2.78 39.51
CA ARG A 201 -9.50 1.33 39.81
C ARG A 201 -8.72 1.03 41.09
N GLN A 202 -8.49 2.04 41.93
CA GLN A 202 -7.89 1.85 43.26
C GLN A 202 -8.88 1.22 44.25
N LEU A 203 -8.34 0.48 45.23
CA LEU A 203 -9.06 -0.12 46.35
C LEU A 203 -8.44 0.41 47.66
N ASN A 204 -9.28 0.78 48.63
CA ASN A 204 -8.85 1.22 49.97
C ASN A 204 -8.02 2.54 50.06
N ILE A 205 -7.98 3.35 49.00
CA ILE A 205 -7.46 4.74 49.04
C ILE A 205 -8.59 5.70 48.66
N THR A 206 -8.99 6.59 49.58
CA THR A 206 -10.06 7.56 49.35
C THR A 206 -9.56 8.89 48.76
N ASN A 207 -8.28 9.23 48.97
CA ASN A 207 -7.69 10.49 48.53
C ASN A 207 -6.62 10.22 47.46
N VAL A 208 -7.02 10.30 46.20
CA VAL A 208 -6.16 10.11 45.03
C VAL A 208 -6.20 11.37 44.18
N GLU A 209 -5.03 11.84 43.78
CA GLU A 209 -4.83 12.91 42.80
C GLU A 209 -4.46 12.29 41.45
N TYR A 210 -4.99 12.86 40.38
CA TYR A 210 -4.72 12.44 39.01
C TYR A 210 -3.92 13.51 38.28
N GLU A 211 -2.88 13.10 37.57
CA GLU A 211 -2.05 13.94 36.71
C GLU A 211 -2.32 13.55 35.25
N LEU A 212 -2.96 14.43 34.49
CA LEU A 212 -3.14 14.30 33.04
C LEU A 212 -1.88 14.82 32.35
N SER A 213 -1.37 14.08 31.36
CA SER A 213 -0.31 14.50 30.46
C SER A 213 -0.73 14.28 29.02
N LEU A 214 -0.49 15.28 28.15
CA LEU A 214 -0.81 15.30 26.73
C LEU A 214 0.46 15.66 25.94
N VAL A 215 0.72 14.96 24.86
CA VAL A 215 1.86 15.18 23.93
C VAL A 215 1.33 15.29 22.50
N GLU A 216 2.06 16.02 21.66
CA GLU A 216 1.87 16.01 20.21
C GLU A 216 2.74 14.92 19.57
N ILE A 217 2.18 14.18 18.61
CA ILE A 217 2.87 13.17 17.82
C ILE A 217 3.22 13.79 16.47
N TRP A 218 4.52 13.88 16.18
CA TRP A 218 5.04 14.52 14.98
C TRP A 218 5.08 13.60 13.76
N ASP A 219 5.29 12.31 13.98
CA ASP A 219 5.43 11.27 12.95
C ASP A 219 4.36 10.19 13.17
N GLY A 220 3.42 10.09 12.24
CA GLY A 220 2.31 9.14 12.29
C GLY A 220 2.68 7.69 12.02
N THR A 221 3.93 7.40 11.63
CA THR A 221 4.44 6.03 11.45
C THR A 221 4.99 5.43 12.75
N ILE A 222 5.32 6.28 13.73
CA ILE A 222 5.81 5.87 15.03
C ILE A 222 4.64 5.43 15.91
N ASP A 223 4.81 4.31 16.60
CA ASP A 223 3.84 3.84 17.58
C ASP A 223 3.53 4.94 18.62
N PRO A 224 2.24 5.29 18.88
CA PRO A 224 1.88 6.36 19.80
C PRO A 224 2.43 6.20 21.22
N GLN A 225 2.70 4.97 21.69
CA GLN A 225 3.32 4.73 22.99
C GLN A 225 4.78 5.18 22.96
N ALA A 226 5.52 4.83 21.91
CA ALA A 226 6.91 5.22 21.75
C ALA A 226 7.06 6.73 21.59
N ALA A 227 6.21 7.35 20.77
CA ALA A 227 6.16 8.80 20.59
C ALA A 227 5.88 9.54 21.89
N PHE A 228 4.95 9.03 22.71
CA PHE A 228 4.66 9.64 24.01
C PHE A 228 5.80 9.57 25.02
N LEU A 229 6.61 8.51 24.97
CA LEU A 229 7.76 8.35 25.88
C LEU A 229 8.98 9.17 25.44
N SER A 230 9.08 9.53 24.16
CA SER A 230 10.19 10.30 23.61
C SER A 230 9.92 11.81 23.55
N ALA A 231 8.65 12.24 23.54
CA ALA A 231 8.26 13.64 23.44
C ALA A 231 8.08 14.32 24.81
N PRO A 232 8.43 15.62 24.93
CA PRO A 232 8.03 16.41 26.10
C PRO A 232 6.50 16.63 26.12
N PRO A 233 5.88 16.73 27.31
CA PRO A 233 4.45 16.99 27.42
C PRO A 233 4.10 18.40 26.93
N LEU A 234 3.18 18.46 25.96
CA LEU A 234 2.55 19.71 25.50
C LEU A 234 1.72 20.34 26.62
N PHE A 235 1.05 19.50 27.41
CA PHE A 235 0.20 19.95 28.50
C PHE A 235 0.20 18.96 29.67
N GLN A 236 0.20 19.50 30.89
CA GLN A 236 0.04 18.74 32.12
C GLN A 236 -0.85 19.46 33.12
N ALA A 237 -1.75 18.72 33.78
CA ALA A 237 -2.61 19.26 34.83
C ALA A 237 -2.89 18.22 35.92
N THR A 238 -3.05 18.67 37.16
CA THR A 238 -3.46 17.81 38.28
C THR A 238 -4.91 18.10 38.69
N THR A 239 -5.64 17.06 39.05
CA THR A 239 -7.04 17.15 39.49
C THR A 239 -7.41 15.98 40.40
N THR A 240 -8.35 16.20 41.32
CA THR A 240 -8.97 15.12 42.12
C THR A 240 -10.24 14.56 41.46
N ALA A 241 -10.73 15.21 40.39
CA ALA A 241 -11.84 14.71 39.59
C ALA A 241 -11.40 13.56 38.67
N THR A 242 -12.36 12.76 38.21
CA THR A 242 -12.13 11.67 37.26
C THR A 242 -12.30 12.10 35.80
N SER A 243 -12.30 13.42 35.58
CA SER A 243 -12.38 14.05 34.27
C SER A 243 -11.69 15.40 34.30
N TYR A 244 -11.24 15.83 33.12
CA TYR A 244 -10.66 17.14 32.88
C TYR A 244 -11.29 17.74 31.62
N LEU A 245 -11.70 19.00 31.70
CA LEU A 245 -12.24 19.75 30.58
C LEU A 245 -11.12 20.61 29.99
N TYR A 246 -10.63 20.24 28.81
CA TYR A 246 -9.62 20.96 28.05
C TYR A 246 -10.32 22.08 27.26
N GLY A 247 -10.18 23.31 27.76
CA GLY A 247 -10.96 24.46 27.34
C GLY A 247 -10.17 25.51 26.55
N PRO A 248 -10.75 26.71 26.34
CA PRO A 248 -10.09 27.81 25.63
C PRO A 248 -8.97 28.50 26.42
N ALA A 249 -8.81 28.17 27.71
CA ALA A 249 -7.71 28.67 28.53
C ALA A 249 -6.46 27.79 28.44
N ASP A 250 -6.60 26.57 27.91
CA ASP A 250 -5.51 25.62 27.71
C ASP A 250 -4.85 25.85 26.33
N PRO A 251 -3.65 25.30 26.07
CA PRO A 251 -2.99 25.42 24.77
C PRO A 251 -3.91 24.99 23.62
N ILE A 252 -3.82 25.67 22.48
CA ILE A 252 -4.61 25.32 21.30
C ILE A 252 -4.01 24.07 20.65
N LEU A 253 -4.84 23.06 20.38
CA LEU A 253 -4.45 21.92 19.57
C LEU A 253 -4.60 22.28 18.09
N LEU A 254 -3.58 21.97 17.30
CA LEU A 254 -3.61 22.21 15.86
C LEU A 254 -4.49 21.15 15.18
N PRO A 255 -5.28 21.53 14.17
CA PRO A 255 -6.00 20.55 13.35
C PRO A 255 -5.02 19.70 12.53
N ASP A 256 -5.49 18.52 12.15
CA ASP A 256 -4.80 17.49 11.38
C ASP A 256 -3.49 16.99 12.02
N ARG A 257 -3.40 17.09 13.35
CA ARG A 257 -2.30 16.57 14.18
C ARG A 257 -2.78 15.43 15.08
N ALA A 258 -1.88 14.50 15.36
CA ALA A 258 -2.12 13.40 16.29
C ALA A 258 -1.60 13.76 17.69
N TYR A 259 -2.37 13.38 18.71
CA TYR A 259 -2.04 13.62 20.11
C TYR A 259 -2.13 12.32 20.90
N ALA A 260 -1.27 12.18 21.89
CA ALA A 260 -1.33 11.08 22.85
C ALA A 260 -1.45 11.59 24.27
N TRP A 261 -2.20 10.86 25.10
CA TRP A 261 -2.48 11.27 26.47
C TRP A 261 -2.47 10.10 27.43
N ARG A 262 -2.13 10.40 28.69
CA ARG A 262 -2.02 9.45 29.78
C ARG A 262 -2.43 10.11 31.09
N VAL A 263 -2.98 9.31 31.99
CA VAL A 263 -3.31 9.75 33.36
C VAL A 263 -2.48 8.96 34.36
N ARG A 264 -1.93 9.65 35.35
CA ARG A 264 -1.22 9.03 36.48
C ARG A 264 -2.00 9.24 37.77
N ALA A 265 -2.34 8.16 38.47
CA ALA A 265 -2.90 8.22 39.81
C ALA A 265 -1.78 8.29 40.87
N LYS A 266 -1.90 9.23 41.82
CA LYS A 266 -1.00 9.40 42.97
C LYS A 266 -1.83 9.43 44.25
N ALA A 267 -1.39 8.70 45.28
CA ALA A 267 -1.96 8.87 46.61
C ALA A 267 -1.48 10.21 47.20
N VAL A 268 -2.37 10.93 47.90
CA VAL A 268 -2.00 12.18 48.57
C VAL A 268 -1.14 11.87 49.82
N ASP A 269 -0.19 12.75 50.15
CA ASP A 269 0.74 12.63 51.29
C ASP A 269 0.07 12.09 52.56
N GLY A 270 0.64 11.01 53.13
CA GLY A 270 0.12 10.31 54.30
C GLY A 270 -0.64 9.01 54.01
N ALA A 271 -0.92 8.69 52.74
CA ALA A 271 -1.51 7.41 52.29
C ALA A 271 -0.57 6.56 51.41
N GLU A 272 0.68 7.00 51.21
CA GLU A 272 1.67 6.39 50.30
C GLU A 272 2.04 4.94 50.65
N GLY A 273 1.85 4.53 51.91
CA GLY A 273 2.08 3.17 52.39
C GLY A 273 0.92 2.18 52.15
N VAL A 274 -0.24 2.65 51.66
CA VAL A 274 -1.43 1.81 51.45
C VAL A 274 -1.44 1.23 50.03
N GLY A 275 -0.49 0.32 49.76
CA GLY A 275 -0.44 -0.46 48.52
C GLY A 275 0.02 0.35 47.29
N PRO A 276 1.19 0.03 46.70
CA PRO A 276 1.68 0.74 45.52
C PRO A 276 0.69 0.62 44.36
N PHE A 277 0.62 1.63 43.52
CA PHE A 277 -0.08 1.53 42.24
C PHE A 277 0.75 0.68 41.27
N GLU A 278 0.09 -0.23 40.56
CA GLU A 278 0.64 -0.89 39.38
C GLU A 278 1.08 0.17 38.35
N ASN A 279 2.19 -0.07 37.68
CA ASN A 279 2.81 0.86 36.73
C ASN A 279 3.03 2.27 37.30
N GLN A 280 3.32 2.41 38.60
CA GLN A 280 3.50 3.71 39.28
C GLN A 280 2.29 4.66 39.13
N GLY A 281 1.09 4.09 38.92
CA GLY A 281 -0.15 4.81 38.73
C GLY A 281 -0.44 5.24 37.31
N HIS A 282 0.46 4.97 36.36
CA HIS A 282 0.28 5.32 34.95
C HIS A 282 -0.74 4.42 34.28
N SER A 283 -1.75 5.03 33.66
CA SER A 283 -2.63 4.36 32.70
C SER A 283 -1.87 3.93 31.45
N GLU A 284 -2.54 3.15 30.61
CA GLU A 284 -2.18 3.05 29.19
C GLU A 284 -2.19 4.43 28.52
N ILE A 285 -1.47 4.56 27.41
CA ILE A 285 -1.47 5.78 26.60
C ILE A 285 -2.55 5.61 25.53
N PHE A 286 -3.49 6.54 25.46
CA PHE A 286 -4.45 6.63 24.38
C PHE A 286 -4.02 7.71 23.39
N SER A 287 -4.28 7.50 22.11
CA SER A 287 -4.09 8.52 21.07
C SER A 287 -5.42 8.97 20.48
N PHE A 288 -5.44 10.18 19.92
CA PHE A 288 -6.53 10.68 19.09
C PHE A 288 -5.97 11.62 18.01
N VAL A 289 -6.70 11.77 16.91
CA VAL A 289 -6.39 12.74 15.85
C VAL A 289 -7.33 13.92 16.01
N HIS A 290 -6.77 15.12 16.08
CA HIS A 290 -7.55 16.35 16.07
C HIS A 290 -7.80 16.71 14.60
N ILE A 291 -9.05 16.70 14.14
CA ILE A 291 -9.39 16.90 12.73
C ILE A 291 -10.03 18.26 12.51
N SER A 292 -9.66 18.91 11.40
CA SER A 292 -10.31 20.14 10.96
C SER A 292 -11.79 19.87 10.64
N PRO A 293 -12.74 20.78 10.98
CA PRO A 293 -14.15 20.61 10.67
C PRO A 293 -14.34 20.57 9.15
N CYS A 294 -14.83 19.43 8.64
CA CYS A 294 -15.15 19.28 7.23
C CYS A 294 -16.51 19.94 6.92
N GLU A 295 -16.46 21.21 6.47
CA GLU A 295 -17.66 21.96 6.11
C GLU A 295 -18.07 21.76 4.65
N VAL A 296 -19.35 22.02 4.36
CA VAL A 296 -19.87 22.00 2.98
C VAL A 296 -19.40 23.26 2.24
N PRO A 297 -18.83 23.14 1.02
CA PRO A 297 -18.37 24.29 0.25
C PRO A 297 -19.46 25.36 0.06
N PRO A 298 -19.12 26.65 0.25
CA PRO A 298 -20.03 27.75 -0.01
C PRO A 298 -20.36 27.92 -1.52
N ASN A 299 -21.34 28.79 -1.80
CA ASN A 299 -21.68 29.25 -3.16
C ASN A 299 -22.06 28.15 -4.17
N LEU A 300 -22.67 27.06 -3.69
CA LEU A 300 -23.25 26.01 -4.54
C LEU A 300 -24.31 26.57 -5.51
N ARG A 301 -23.99 26.52 -6.81
CA ARG A 301 -24.77 27.05 -7.95
C ARG A 301 -24.82 26.04 -9.09
N HIS A 302 -25.64 26.33 -10.12
CA HIS A 302 -25.72 25.50 -11.33
C HIS A 302 -25.95 26.35 -12.58
N GLU A 303 -25.55 25.80 -13.72
CA GLU A 303 -25.77 26.35 -15.05
C GLU A 303 -26.33 25.26 -15.96
N VAL A 304 -27.49 25.49 -16.56
CA VAL A 304 -28.12 24.52 -17.47
C VAL A 304 -27.49 24.65 -18.86
N ARG A 305 -26.95 23.55 -19.38
CA ARG A 305 -26.26 23.49 -20.68
C ARG A 305 -27.07 22.58 -21.61
N GLY A 306 -28.13 23.14 -22.21
CA GLY A 306 -29.02 22.43 -23.12
C GLY A 306 -30.05 21.51 -22.44
N SER A 307 -30.57 20.55 -23.19
CA SER A 307 -31.68 19.69 -22.79
C SER A 307 -31.27 18.50 -21.90
N ALA A 308 -30.00 18.10 -21.91
CA ALA A 308 -29.51 16.89 -21.23
C ALA A 308 -28.35 17.11 -20.25
N GLN A 309 -27.87 18.35 -20.07
CA GLN A 309 -26.67 18.62 -19.26
C GLN A 309 -26.85 19.82 -18.33
N ALA A 310 -26.17 19.78 -17.18
CA ALA A 310 -26.07 20.91 -16.27
C ALA A 310 -24.74 20.90 -15.52
N ASN A 311 -24.06 22.05 -15.48
CA ASN A 311 -22.86 22.24 -14.66
C ASN A 311 -23.26 22.61 -13.24
N ILE A 312 -22.64 21.99 -12.25
CA ILE A 312 -22.78 22.29 -10.83
C ILE A 312 -21.45 22.86 -10.36
N LEU A 313 -21.47 24.02 -9.71
CA LEU A 313 -20.26 24.73 -9.30
C LEU A 313 -20.37 25.14 -7.84
N TRP A 314 -19.24 25.18 -7.14
CA TRP A 314 -19.12 25.67 -5.77
C TRP A 314 -17.75 26.34 -5.60
N ASP A 315 -17.57 27.05 -4.49
CA ASP A 315 -16.28 27.66 -4.18
C ASP A 315 -15.70 26.95 -2.97
N ASP A 316 -14.53 26.32 -3.11
CA ASP A 316 -13.82 25.69 -2.00
C ASP A 316 -12.45 26.36 -1.81
N PRO A 317 -12.20 27.02 -0.66
CA PRO A 317 -10.98 27.77 -0.43
C PRO A 317 -9.81 26.91 0.08
N THR A 318 -9.95 25.58 0.15
CA THR A 318 -8.89 24.73 0.69
C THR A 318 -7.78 24.46 -0.31
N THR A 319 -6.55 24.40 0.18
CA THR A 319 -5.32 24.22 -0.61
C THR A 319 -4.91 22.75 -0.78
N THR A 320 -5.62 21.82 -0.15
CA THR A 320 -5.48 20.36 -0.35
C THR A 320 -6.43 19.89 -1.44
N VAL A 321 -6.07 18.81 -2.18
CA VAL A 321 -6.94 18.24 -3.22
C VAL A 321 -8.12 17.51 -2.57
N PRO A 322 -9.36 18.05 -2.61
CA PRO A 322 -10.51 17.43 -1.97
C PRO A 322 -11.24 16.49 -2.94
N GLU A 323 -11.98 15.49 -2.45
CA GLU A 323 -12.98 14.77 -3.27
C GLU A 323 -14.37 15.35 -2.97
N PHE A 324 -15.10 15.76 -4.00
CA PHE A 324 -16.48 16.22 -3.89
C PHE A 324 -17.44 15.19 -4.45
N THR A 325 -18.55 14.98 -3.77
CA THR A 325 -19.64 14.12 -4.22
C THR A 325 -20.90 14.94 -4.42
N VAL A 326 -21.36 15.06 -5.66
CA VAL A 326 -22.67 15.60 -6.01
C VAL A 326 -23.66 14.44 -6.17
N ARG A 327 -24.76 14.48 -5.43
CA ARG A 327 -25.90 13.60 -5.68
C ARG A 327 -27.04 14.35 -6.34
N TYR A 328 -27.71 13.74 -7.31
CA TYR A 328 -28.84 14.36 -8.01
C TYR A 328 -29.93 13.34 -8.32
N ARG A 329 -31.18 13.79 -8.43
CA ARG A 329 -32.34 12.95 -8.80
C ARG A 329 -33.43 13.79 -9.43
N GLN A 330 -34.30 13.17 -10.21
CA GLN A 330 -35.51 13.84 -10.69
C GLN A 330 -36.40 14.25 -9.50
N LYS A 331 -36.90 15.48 -9.51
CA LYS A 331 -37.74 16.04 -8.45
C LYS A 331 -39.05 15.25 -8.32
N GLY A 332 -39.30 14.67 -7.15
CA GLY A 332 -40.45 13.82 -6.87
C GLY A 332 -40.16 12.74 -5.82
N ALA A 333 -41.19 12.33 -5.07
CA ALA A 333 -41.04 11.33 -4.02
C ALA A 333 -40.76 9.93 -4.61
N GLY A 334 -39.66 9.30 -4.20
CA GLY A 334 -39.33 7.90 -4.53
C GLY A 334 -38.26 7.68 -5.61
N ASN A 335 -37.70 8.75 -6.19
CA ASN A 335 -36.59 8.62 -7.15
C ASN A 335 -35.25 8.36 -6.44
N ALA A 336 -34.48 7.41 -6.95
CA ALA A 336 -33.13 7.11 -6.45
C ALA A 336 -32.16 8.25 -6.77
N TRP A 337 -31.17 8.45 -5.90
CA TRP A 337 -30.10 9.41 -6.10
C TRP A 337 -29.02 8.81 -7.01
N PHE A 338 -28.65 9.56 -8.04
CA PHE A 338 -27.44 9.37 -8.83
C PHE A 338 -26.28 10.10 -8.16
N ILE A 339 -25.06 9.65 -8.40
CA ILE A 339 -23.85 10.18 -7.78
C ILE A 339 -22.85 10.55 -8.87
N ASN A 340 -22.26 11.73 -8.75
CA ASN A 340 -21.16 12.22 -9.57
C ASN A 340 -20.05 12.69 -8.62
N ARG A 341 -18.80 12.29 -8.87
CA ARG A 341 -17.64 12.61 -8.05
C ARG A 341 -16.63 13.39 -8.87
N THR A 342 -15.96 14.34 -8.22
CA THR A 342 -14.97 15.21 -8.86
C THR A 342 -13.96 15.70 -7.82
N THR A 343 -12.75 16.02 -8.22
CA THR A 343 -11.78 16.76 -7.41
C THR A 343 -11.74 18.25 -7.75
N ALA A 344 -12.41 18.66 -8.83
CA ALA A 344 -12.56 20.05 -9.22
C ALA A 344 -13.70 20.73 -8.45
N ASN A 345 -13.66 22.06 -8.36
CA ASN A 345 -14.72 22.89 -7.75
C ASN A 345 -16.01 22.96 -8.59
N TRP A 346 -16.12 22.11 -9.61
CA TRP A 346 -17.28 21.97 -10.47
C TRP A 346 -17.40 20.54 -11.01
N THR A 347 -18.60 20.19 -11.48
CA THR A 347 -18.86 18.95 -12.22
C THR A 347 -20.03 19.13 -13.18
N THR A 348 -20.04 18.39 -14.29
CA THR A 348 -21.18 18.35 -15.21
C THR A 348 -22.02 17.11 -14.97
N LEU A 349 -23.32 17.30 -14.81
CA LEU A 349 -24.32 16.25 -14.81
C LEU A 349 -24.75 15.97 -16.25
N TRP A 350 -24.64 14.71 -16.68
CA TRP A 350 -24.97 14.25 -18.02
C TRP A 350 -26.24 13.38 -18.01
N ASP A 351 -26.78 13.07 -19.20
CA ASP A 351 -27.96 12.21 -19.39
C ASP A 351 -29.22 12.64 -18.60
N LEU A 352 -29.39 13.96 -18.40
CA LEU A 352 -30.61 14.50 -17.83
C LEU A 352 -31.74 14.46 -18.86
N ARG A 353 -32.98 14.34 -18.40
CA ARG A 353 -34.16 14.40 -19.28
C ARG A 353 -34.48 15.84 -19.63
N ALA A 354 -34.84 16.12 -20.88
CA ALA A 354 -35.28 17.44 -21.33
C ALA A 354 -36.48 17.96 -20.51
N GLY A 355 -36.52 19.28 -20.29
CA GLY A 355 -37.61 19.99 -19.61
C GLY A 355 -37.95 19.46 -18.21
N THR A 356 -37.03 18.77 -17.55
CA THR A 356 -37.31 18.00 -16.34
C THR A 356 -36.65 18.65 -15.11
N PRO A 357 -37.40 18.84 -14.00
CA PRO A 357 -36.82 19.35 -12.76
C PRO A 357 -36.04 18.27 -12.01
N TYR A 358 -34.83 18.62 -11.55
CA TYR A 358 -33.94 17.80 -10.74
C TYR A 358 -33.63 18.49 -9.40
N GLU A 359 -33.43 17.68 -8.36
CA GLU A 359 -32.89 18.08 -7.07
C GLU A 359 -31.44 17.58 -6.95
N TYR A 360 -30.54 18.39 -6.40
CA TYR A 360 -29.15 18.01 -6.18
C TYR A 360 -28.58 18.53 -4.85
N GLN A 361 -27.56 17.84 -4.33
CA GLN A 361 -26.84 18.16 -3.10
C GLN A 361 -25.35 17.86 -3.27
N LEU A 362 -24.51 18.60 -2.56
CA LEU A 362 -23.05 18.48 -2.54
C LEU A 362 -22.59 17.94 -1.18
N LYS A 363 -21.54 17.14 -1.19
CA LYS A 363 -20.77 16.69 -0.02
C LYS A 363 -19.28 16.82 -0.35
N LYS A 364 -18.46 17.17 0.65
CA LYS A 364 -17.00 17.25 0.55
C LYS A 364 -16.37 16.13 1.37
N ASP A 365 -15.33 15.52 0.85
CA ASP A 365 -14.42 14.63 1.55
C ASP A 365 -13.12 15.39 1.80
N CYS A 366 -12.75 15.49 3.09
CA CYS A 366 -11.55 16.17 3.56
C CYS A 366 -10.39 15.19 3.82
N GLY A 367 -10.48 13.94 3.36
CA GLY A 367 -9.46 12.89 3.50
C GLY A 367 -9.51 12.15 4.84
N LEU A 368 -9.59 12.89 5.96
CA LEU A 368 -9.74 12.33 7.31
C LEU A 368 -11.19 12.29 7.82
N GLY A 369 -12.14 12.83 7.05
CA GLY A 369 -13.58 12.86 7.35
C GLY A 369 -14.42 13.47 6.22
N GLU A 370 -15.74 13.26 6.25
CA GLU A 370 -16.70 13.79 5.26
C GLU A 370 -17.61 14.87 5.86
N SER A 371 -17.97 15.87 5.06
CA SER A 371 -18.99 16.86 5.45
C SER A 371 -20.41 16.29 5.39
N GLY A 372 -21.36 17.01 5.99
CA GLY A 372 -22.78 16.75 5.78
C GLY A 372 -23.22 17.02 4.34
N TRP A 373 -24.44 16.60 3.96
CA TRP A 373 -24.99 17.02 2.66
C TRP A 373 -25.44 18.48 2.70
N SER A 374 -25.16 19.23 1.63
CA SER A 374 -25.66 20.59 1.43
C SER A 374 -27.19 20.65 1.45
N THR A 375 -27.76 21.84 1.58
CA THR A 375 -29.20 22.03 1.36
C THR A 375 -29.58 21.64 -0.06
N VAL A 376 -30.73 20.97 -0.24
CA VAL A 376 -31.24 20.58 -1.56
C VAL A 376 -31.39 21.82 -2.46
N ARG A 377 -30.74 21.79 -3.62
CA ARG A 377 -30.91 22.76 -4.70
C ARG A 377 -31.69 22.13 -5.84
N GLU A 378 -32.32 22.96 -6.65
CA GLU A 378 -33.15 22.52 -7.77
C GLU A 378 -32.67 23.15 -9.07
N LEU A 379 -32.66 22.37 -10.15
CA LEU A 379 -32.42 22.83 -11.52
C LEU A 379 -33.48 22.26 -12.46
N THR A 380 -33.74 22.90 -13.59
CA THR A 380 -34.63 22.39 -14.64
C THR A 380 -33.92 22.48 -15.98
N THR A 381 -33.77 21.36 -16.66
CA THR A 381 -33.13 21.29 -17.99
C THR A 381 -33.93 22.03 -19.06
N ALA A 382 -33.27 22.46 -20.14
CA ALA A 382 -33.96 23.09 -21.26
C ALA A 382 -34.91 22.11 -21.97
N MET A 383 -35.91 22.63 -22.67
CA MET A 383 -36.78 21.83 -23.54
C MET A 383 -36.00 21.33 -24.76
N GLU A 384 -36.36 20.15 -25.25
CA GLU A 384 -35.89 19.62 -26.53
C GLU A 384 -36.30 20.60 -27.64
N THR A 385 -35.33 21.19 -28.34
CA THR A 385 -35.55 22.03 -29.51
C THR A 385 -34.77 21.45 -30.66
N GLU A 386 -35.42 21.32 -31.83
CA GLU A 386 -34.98 20.57 -33.03
C GLU A 386 -33.55 20.87 -33.54
N THR A 387 -32.87 21.90 -33.03
CA THR A 387 -31.51 22.29 -33.40
C THR A 387 -30.40 21.82 -32.46
N GLU A 388 -30.70 21.26 -31.27
CA GLU A 388 -29.69 20.76 -30.31
C GLU A 388 -29.70 19.22 -30.12
N ASP A 389 -30.53 18.49 -30.88
CA ASP A 389 -31.06 17.17 -30.47
C ASP A 389 -30.35 15.91 -31.02
N LEU A 390 -29.13 15.92 -31.59
CA LEU A 390 -28.66 14.74 -32.34
C LEU A 390 -27.33 14.08 -32.01
N TYR A 391 -26.66 14.39 -30.91
CA TYR A 391 -25.34 13.77 -30.67
C TYR A 391 -25.19 13.15 -29.27
N ARG A 392 -25.66 11.90 -29.14
CA ARG A 392 -25.22 10.95 -28.11
C ARG A 392 -24.14 10.06 -28.73
N CYS A 393 -22.89 10.17 -28.27
CA CYS A 393 -21.84 9.26 -28.68
C CYS A 393 -22.14 7.84 -28.17
N GLY A 394 -22.03 6.83 -29.06
CA GLY A 394 -22.25 5.42 -28.72
C GLY A 394 -23.57 4.80 -29.21
N ILE A 395 -24.42 5.54 -29.94
CA ILE A 395 -25.57 4.96 -30.65
C ILE A 395 -25.31 5.12 -32.15
N SER A 396 -25.21 4.01 -32.89
CA SER A 396 -25.19 4.07 -34.36
C SER A 396 -26.52 4.64 -34.86
N PRO A 397 -26.50 5.70 -35.67
CA PRO A 397 -27.72 6.23 -36.26
C PRO A 397 -28.31 5.20 -37.21
N ASN A 398 -29.64 5.11 -37.23
CA ASN A 398 -30.34 4.32 -38.23
C ASN A 398 -30.40 5.12 -39.53
N ILE A 399 -29.41 4.93 -40.41
CA ILE A 399 -29.39 5.56 -41.74
C ILE A 399 -30.38 4.81 -42.64
N ASP A 400 -31.60 5.32 -42.76
CA ASP A 400 -32.64 4.74 -43.63
C ASP A 400 -32.73 5.51 -44.96
N VAL A 401 -31.88 5.17 -45.93
CA VAL A 401 -31.91 5.79 -47.28
C VAL A 401 -32.89 5.04 -48.18
N GLN A 402 -34.12 5.54 -48.26
CA GLN A 402 -35.20 4.93 -49.06
C GLN A 402 -35.13 5.29 -50.55
N ASN A 403 -34.60 6.47 -50.90
CA ASN A 403 -34.50 6.95 -52.27
C ASN A 403 -33.17 6.50 -52.91
N GLN A 404 -33.24 5.79 -54.05
CA GLN A 404 -32.08 5.31 -54.79
C GLN A 404 -31.89 5.95 -56.17
N GLU A 405 -32.66 6.99 -56.53
CA GLU A 405 -32.52 7.66 -57.82
C GLU A 405 -31.23 8.49 -57.87
N PRO A 406 -30.31 8.27 -58.83
CA PRO A 406 -29.02 8.97 -58.87
C PRO A 406 -29.15 10.47 -59.14
N LEU A 407 -28.34 11.29 -58.46
CA LEU A 407 -28.28 12.73 -58.65
C LEU A 407 -27.70 13.09 -60.03
N SER A 408 -28.35 13.98 -60.77
CA SER A 408 -27.92 14.30 -62.15
C SER A 408 -26.69 15.22 -62.20
N ASN A 409 -26.57 16.20 -61.29
CA ASN A 409 -25.46 17.14 -61.24
C ASN A 409 -25.15 17.61 -59.81
N LEU A 410 -23.87 17.81 -59.48
CA LEU A 410 -23.37 18.36 -58.22
C LEU A 410 -22.34 19.46 -58.53
N SER A 411 -22.52 20.66 -58.00
CA SER A 411 -21.64 21.82 -58.26
C SER A 411 -20.83 22.23 -57.01
N PRO A 412 -19.63 22.81 -57.16
CA PRO A 412 -18.88 23.37 -56.03
C PRO A 412 -19.70 24.39 -55.24
N GLY A 413 -19.68 24.28 -53.91
CA GLY A 413 -20.47 25.07 -52.96
C GLY A 413 -21.79 24.43 -52.54
N GLU A 414 -22.21 23.36 -53.22
CA GLU A 414 -23.39 22.58 -52.83
C GLU A 414 -23.06 21.56 -51.73
N GLN A 415 -24.10 21.15 -51.01
CA GLN A 415 -23.98 20.26 -49.84
C GLN A 415 -24.61 18.90 -50.12
N PHE A 416 -24.04 17.85 -49.53
CA PHE A 416 -24.62 16.51 -49.49
C PHE A 416 -24.38 15.88 -48.13
N VAL A 417 -25.20 14.88 -47.77
CA VAL A 417 -25.17 14.24 -46.45
C VAL A 417 -24.51 12.86 -46.56
N ALA A 418 -23.51 12.62 -45.71
CA ALA A 418 -22.84 11.34 -45.54
C ALA A 418 -23.01 10.88 -44.08
N GLY A 419 -23.95 9.97 -43.83
CA GLY A 419 -24.36 9.60 -42.47
C GLY A 419 -24.99 10.78 -41.73
N ASP A 420 -24.40 11.17 -40.58
CA ASP A 420 -24.85 12.32 -39.78
C ASP A 420 -24.17 13.64 -40.17
N PHE A 421 -23.28 13.60 -41.16
CA PHE A 421 -22.39 14.71 -41.47
C PHE A 421 -22.79 15.38 -42.78
N THR A 422 -22.87 16.71 -42.74
CA THR A 422 -23.11 17.52 -43.93
C THR A 422 -21.79 17.97 -44.53
N VAL A 423 -21.51 17.50 -45.74
CA VAL A 423 -20.30 17.83 -46.51
C VAL A 423 -20.62 18.98 -47.46
N THR A 424 -19.89 20.08 -47.33
CA THR A 424 -19.95 21.21 -48.28
C THR A 424 -18.83 21.07 -49.30
N THR A 425 -19.20 20.92 -50.57
CA THR A 425 -18.23 20.73 -51.65
C THR A 425 -17.47 22.01 -51.96
N THR A 426 -16.17 21.90 -52.23
CA THR A 426 -15.30 23.00 -52.66
C THR A 426 -14.75 22.75 -54.07
N GLN A 427 -14.59 21.48 -54.45
CA GLN A 427 -14.22 21.05 -55.79
C GLN A 427 -15.01 19.79 -56.14
N VAL A 428 -15.60 19.71 -57.33
CA VAL A 428 -16.40 18.56 -57.77
C VAL A 428 -16.07 18.22 -59.22
N ASN A 429 -15.85 16.93 -59.49
CA ASN A 429 -15.69 16.31 -60.81
C ASN A 429 -16.59 15.07 -60.89
N GLY A 430 -17.21 14.81 -62.03
CA GLY A 430 -18.13 13.66 -62.20
C GLY A 430 -19.53 14.07 -62.67
N GLY A 431 -20.46 13.12 -62.76
CA GLY A 431 -21.82 13.32 -63.27
C GLY A 431 -22.65 12.03 -63.27
N GLU A 432 -23.97 12.15 -63.45
CA GLU A 432 -24.91 11.00 -63.52
C GLU A 432 -24.78 10.06 -62.29
N GLY A 433 -24.80 10.64 -61.09
CA GLY A 433 -24.78 9.95 -59.82
C GLY A 433 -23.40 9.83 -59.18
N TYR A 434 -22.33 9.75 -59.96
CA TYR A 434 -20.97 9.49 -59.45
C TYR A 434 -20.10 10.75 -59.44
N TYR A 435 -19.52 11.07 -58.28
CA TYR A 435 -18.72 12.28 -58.06
C TYR A 435 -17.41 12.01 -57.30
N SER A 436 -16.36 12.77 -57.62
CA SER A 436 -15.09 12.86 -56.89
C SER A 436 -14.75 14.33 -56.66
N GLY A 437 -14.07 14.66 -55.56
CA GLY A 437 -13.79 16.04 -55.25
C GLY A 437 -13.26 16.29 -53.84
N LYS A 438 -13.23 17.57 -53.48
CA LYS A 438 -12.85 18.06 -52.16
C LYS A 438 -13.98 18.87 -51.55
N GLY A 439 -14.02 18.93 -50.23
CA GLY A 439 -15.00 19.67 -49.47
C GLY A 439 -14.54 19.93 -48.05
N HIS A 440 -15.46 20.42 -47.23
CA HIS A 440 -15.27 20.47 -45.79
C HIS A 440 -16.53 19.97 -45.07
N VAL A 441 -16.32 19.36 -43.92
CA VAL A 441 -17.38 18.93 -43.00
C VAL A 441 -17.35 19.84 -41.78
N ARG A 442 -18.53 20.24 -41.29
CA ARG A 442 -18.65 20.95 -40.00
C ARG A 442 -18.96 19.95 -38.91
N ILE A 443 -18.25 20.02 -37.79
CA ILE A 443 -18.50 19.20 -36.60
C ILE A 443 -19.21 20.05 -35.55
N PRO A 444 -20.54 19.90 -35.37
CA PRO A 444 -21.32 20.80 -34.54
C PRO A 444 -20.95 20.77 -33.04
N TYR A 445 -20.49 19.62 -32.56
CA TYR A 445 -20.16 19.36 -31.15
C TYR A 445 -18.70 19.65 -30.77
N LEU A 446 -17.86 20.03 -31.75
CA LEU A 446 -16.52 20.56 -31.55
C LEU A 446 -16.53 22.05 -31.97
N GLY A 447 -17.40 22.86 -31.36
CA GLY A 447 -17.46 24.30 -31.64
C GLY A 447 -17.72 24.67 -33.12
N ASN A 448 -18.43 23.84 -33.89
CA ASN A 448 -18.59 24.01 -35.34
C ASN A 448 -17.27 24.03 -36.15
N VAL A 449 -16.22 23.36 -35.68
CA VAL A 449 -14.94 23.23 -36.40
C VAL A 449 -15.17 22.69 -37.81
N LYS A 450 -14.56 23.35 -38.80
CA LYS A 450 -14.55 22.93 -40.20
C LYS A 450 -13.31 22.08 -40.46
N LEU A 451 -13.52 20.82 -40.84
CA LEU A 451 -12.46 19.89 -41.26
C LEU A 451 -12.47 19.69 -42.76
N ALA A 452 -11.29 19.71 -43.39
CA ALA A 452 -11.13 19.39 -44.80
C ALA A 452 -11.39 17.90 -45.09
N VAL A 453 -12.11 17.61 -46.16
CA VAL A 453 -12.43 16.24 -46.59
C VAL A 453 -12.21 16.07 -48.09
N HIS A 454 -11.85 14.86 -48.51
CA HIS A 454 -11.83 14.43 -49.90
C HIS A 454 -12.78 13.24 -50.09
N PHE A 455 -13.33 13.10 -51.29
CA PHE A 455 -14.21 12.00 -51.64
C PHE A 455 -13.95 11.55 -53.07
N ASP A 456 -13.92 10.24 -53.27
CA ASP A 456 -13.61 9.63 -54.55
C ASP A 456 -14.68 8.63 -54.97
N ASN A 457 -15.26 8.85 -56.15
CA ASN A 457 -16.23 7.99 -56.80
C ASN A 457 -17.45 7.66 -55.92
N ILE A 458 -18.01 8.68 -55.27
CA ILE A 458 -19.20 8.57 -54.43
C ILE A 458 -20.47 8.59 -55.28
N LEU A 459 -21.46 7.76 -54.94
CA LEU A 459 -22.79 7.75 -55.53
C LEU A 459 -23.75 8.54 -54.64
N LEU A 460 -24.38 9.59 -55.20
CA LEU A 460 -25.38 10.39 -54.49
C LEU A 460 -26.78 10.17 -55.09
N ASN A 461 -27.81 10.15 -54.25
CA ASN A 461 -29.21 10.16 -54.71
C ASN A 461 -29.74 11.59 -54.96
N THR A 462 -30.93 11.72 -55.54
CA THR A 462 -31.59 13.02 -55.80
C THR A 462 -31.90 13.84 -54.54
N ASP A 463 -31.95 13.20 -53.36
CA ASP A 463 -32.03 13.85 -52.05
C ASP A 463 -30.67 14.30 -51.50
N ARG A 464 -29.60 14.16 -52.30
CA ARG A 464 -28.21 14.52 -51.97
C ARG A 464 -27.68 13.74 -50.75
N GLN A 465 -28.09 12.48 -50.62
CA GLN A 465 -27.59 11.54 -49.62
C GLN A 465 -26.62 10.55 -50.28
N LEU A 466 -25.57 10.20 -49.54
CA LEU A 466 -24.57 9.23 -49.96
C LEU A 466 -25.15 7.81 -49.99
N LEU A 467 -25.22 7.21 -51.18
CA LEU A 467 -25.65 5.82 -51.39
C LEU A 467 -24.47 4.84 -51.37
N GLN A 468 -23.32 5.24 -51.91
CA GLN A 468 -22.15 4.36 -52.07
C GLN A 468 -20.86 5.19 -52.11
N GLY A 469 -19.75 4.64 -51.61
CA GLY A 469 -18.45 5.31 -51.52
C GLY A 469 -18.22 5.93 -50.14
N THR A 470 -17.05 6.53 -49.95
CA THR A 470 -16.61 7.04 -48.64
C THR A 470 -16.11 8.47 -48.77
N VAL A 471 -16.43 9.31 -47.79
CA VAL A 471 -15.84 10.64 -47.62
C VAL A 471 -14.79 10.54 -46.52
N VAL A 472 -13.57 10.97 -46.81
CA VAL A 472 -12.40 10.78 -45.93
C VAL A 472 -11.84 12.15 -45.55
N THR A 473 -11.54 12.35 -44.27
CA THR A 473 -10.90 13.57 -43.78
C THR A 473 -9.44 13.66 -44.23
N GLU A 474 -8.98 14.83 -44.69
CA GLU A 474 -7.55 15.05 -44.96
C GLU A 474 -6.84 15.30 -43.61
N TYR A 475 -6.07 14.33 -43.13
CA TYR A 475 -5.31 14.45 -41.88
C TYR A 475 -4.06 15.33 -42.08
N ASP A 476 -3.85 16.30 -41.17
CA ASP A 476 -2.64 17.13 -41.11
C ASP A 476 -2.10 17.15 -39.66
N PRO A 477 -0.88 16.63 -39.42
CA PRO A 477 -0.27 16.55 -38.10
C PRO A 477 0.12 17.90 -37.48
N THR A 478 0.05 19.01 -38.24
CA THR A 478 0.31 20.37 -37.74
C THR A 478 -0.96 21.11 -37.28
N MET A 479 -2.12 20.44 -37.29
CA MET A 479 -3.44 21.05 -37.05
C MET A 479 -3.83 22.16 -38.06
N GLY A 480 -3.10 22.32 -39.18
CA GLY A 480 -3.36 23.33 -40.22
C GLY A 480 -4.71 23.19 -40.95
N ASN A 481 -5.36 22.02 -40.85
CA ASN A 481 -6.64 21.73 -41.49
C ASN A 481 -7.89 22.17 -40.69
N ILE A 482 -7.71 22.84 -39.55
CA ILE A 482 -8.79 23.43 -38.75
C ILE A 482 -9.04 24.86 -39.25
N LEU A 483 -10.11 25.05 -40.02
CA LEU A 483 -10.36 26.27 -40.79
C LEU A 483 -11.11 27.39 -40.02
N ASP A 484 -11.41 27.22 -38.73
CA ASP A 484 -12.02 28.26 -37.87
C ASP A 484 -11.36 28.21 -36.48
N THR A 485 -10.62 29.27 -36.12
CA THR A 485 -9.75 29.32 -34.91
C THR A 485 -10.19 30.37 -33.89
N GLY A 486 -11.45 30.82 -33.94
CA GLY A 486 -12.01 31.67 -32.89
C GLY A 486 -12.17 30.94 -31.55
N ASP A 487 -12.56 29.67 -31.58
CA ASP A 487 -12.89 28.89 -30.36
C ASP A 487 -11.72 28.03 -29.84
N VAL A 488 -10.60 27.97 -30.57
CA VAL A 488 -9.39 27.21 -30.16
C VAL A 488 -8.64 27.93 -29.02
N VAL A 489 -8.82 29.24 -28.88
CA VAL A 489 -8.19 30.03 -27.80
C VAL A 489 -8.80 29.70 -26.43
N GLU A 490 -10.08 29.32 -26.37
CA GLU A 490 -10.75 28.95 -25.11
C GLU A 490 -10.39 27.51 -24.69
N THR A 491 -10.14 26.60 -25.65
CA THR A 491 -9.80 25.20 -25.34
C THR A 491 -8.35 25.00 -24.85
N VAL A 492 -7.42 25.90 -25.20
CA VAL A 492 -6.04 25.85 -24.67
C VAL A 492 -5.96 26.44 -23.26
N GLY A 493 -6.81 27.43 -22.93
CA GLY A 493 -6.96 27.94 -21.56
C GLY A 493 -7.53 26.91 -20.57
N GLU A 494 -8.19 25.86 -21.06
CA GLU A 494 -8.74 24.77 -20.23
C GLU A 494 -7.77 23.59 -20.04
N LEU A 495 -6.57 23.62 -20.65
CA LEU A 495 -5.61 22.48 -20.61
C LEU A 495 -4.21 22.79 -20.05
N GLY A 496 -3.92 23.98 -19.56
CA GLY A 496 -2.65 24.24 -18.87
C GLY A 496 -2.73 25.43 -17.93
N GLY A 497 -2.60 25.18 -16.62
CA GLY A 497 -2.53 26.23 -15.59
C GLY A 497 -1.34 27.18 -15.82
N ALA A 498 -0.19 26.93 -15.21
CA ALA A 498 0.94 27.88 -15.13
C ALA A 498 1.47 28.45 -16.48
N ILE A 499 1.23 27.78 -17.61
CA ILE A 499 1.61 28.25 -18.95
C ILE A 499 0.69 29.36 -19.46
N GLY A 500 -0.61 29.32 -19.14
CA GLY A 500 -1.57 30.36 -19.51
C GLY A 500 -1.27 31.68 -18.80
N ASP A 501 -1.04 31.62 -17.50
CA ASP A 501 -0.70 32.79 -16.67
C ASP A 501 0.64 33.42 -17.09
N LEU A 502 1.64 32.60 -17.46
CA LEU A 502 2.94 33.07 -17.93
C LEU A 502 2.87 33.67 -19.35
N PHE A 503 2.05 33.09 -20.23
CA PHE A 503 1.83 33.62 -21.58
C PHE A 503 1.13 34.98 -21.54
N GLU A 504 0.15 35.16 -20.64
CA GLU A 504 -0.50 36.45 -20.42
C GLU A 504 0.46 37.48 -19.83
N ALA A 505 1.31 37.10 -18.86
CA ALA A 505 2.27 38.00 -18.21
C ALA A 505 3.37 38.51 -19.16
N LEU A 506 3.74 37.74 -20.19
CA LEU A 506 4.84 38.08 -21.13
C LEU A 506 4.35 38.45 -22.54
N SER A 507 3.04 38.62 -22.75
CA SER A 507 2.46 38.79 -24.09
C SER A 507 3.09 39.95 -24.87
N ASP A 508 3.34 41.09 -24.20
CA ASP A 508 3.88 42.29 -24.83
C ASP A 508 5.37 42.14 -25.18
N GLU A 509 6.13 41.39 -24.39
CA GLU A 509 7.54 41.05 -24.62
C GLU A 509 7.68 40.06 -25.77
N LEU A 510 6.82 39.05 -25.82
CA LEU A 510 6.79 38.04 -26.87
C LEU A 510 6.45 38.66 -28.23
N ASP A 511 5.55 39.64 -28.28
CA ASP A 511 5.29 40.44 -29.48
C ASP A 511 6.55 41.14 -30.02
N GLN A 512 7.35 41.70 -29.12
CA GLN A 512 8.59 42.39 -29.47
C GLN A 512 9.69 41.43 -29.92
N ILE A 513 9.77 40.24 -29.31
CA ILE A 513 10.71 39.19 -29.70
C ILE A 513 10.34 38.68 -31.10
N VAL A 514 9.07 38.36 -31.36
CA VAL A 514 8.61 37.92 -32.68
C VAL A 514 8.87 38.98 -33.75
N ALA A 515 8.61 40.25 -33.46
CA ALA A 515 8.93 41.35 -34.36
C ALA A 515 10.44 41.44 -34.67
N THR A 516 11.29 41.14 -33.68
CA THR A 516 12.75 41.12 -33.84
C THR A 516 13.23 39.94 -34.69
N ILE A 517 12.61 38.77 -34.55
CA ILE A 517 12.92 37.57 -35.35
C ILE A 517 12.55 37.80 -36.83
N LYS A 518 11.45 38.51 -37.08
CA LYS A 518 10.96 38.88 -38.42
C LYS A 518 11.78 39.96 -39.12
N ASP A 519 12.61 40.72 -38.39
CA ASP A 519 13.50 41.71 -38.98
C ASP A 519 14.70 41.03 -39.68
N ASP A 520 15.23 41.62 -40.75
CA ASP A 520 16.37 41.09 -41.53
C ASP A 520 17.73 41.28 -40.82
N ARG A 521 17.75 41.27 -39.49
CA ARG A 521 18.96 41.44 -38.67
C ARG A 521 19.79 40.15 -38.62
N GLU A 522 21.08 40.33 -38.36
CA GLU A 522 22.02 39.24 -38.07
C GLU A 522 21.56 38.46 -36.83
N LEU A 523 21.63 37.13 -36.86
CA LEU A 523 21.10 36.24 -35.81
C LEU A 523 21.59 36.62 -34.41
N ASN A 524 22.88 36.91 -34.27
CA ASN A 524 23.48 37.33 -33.00
C ASN A 524 22.81 38.58 -32.39
N ARG A 525 22.35 39.52 -33.23
CA ARG A 525 21.62 40.71 -32.76
C ARG A 525 20.18 40.41 -32.40
N GLN A 526 19.57 39.38 -32.99
CA GLN A 526 18.23 38.93 -32.62
C GLN A 526 18.27 38.25 -31.23
N VAL A 527 19.30 37.43 -30.99
CA VAL A 527 19.58 36.81 -29.68
C VAL A 527 19.84 37.86 -28.61
N ASP A 528 20.72 38.83 -28.88
CA ASP A 528 21.01 39.93 -27.93
C ASP A 528 19.74 40.71 -27.55
N ALA A 529 18.92 41.04 -28.53
CA ALA A 529 17.69 41.80 -28.32
C ALA A 529 16.63 40.98 -27.55
N ALA A 530 16.50 39.68 -27.80
CA ALA A 530 15.58 38.83 -27.06
C ALA A 530 15.98 38.69 -25.58
N ILE A 531 17.28 38.54 -25.31
CA ILE A 531 17.81 38.53 -23.93
C ILE A 531 17.56 39.87 -23.25
N GLU A 532 17.79 40.98 -23.94
CA GLU A 532 17.57 42.33 -23.40
C GLU A 532 16.08 42.57 -23.07
N ILE A 533 15.16 42.16 -23.94
CA ILE A 533 13.71 42.30 -23.72
C ILE A 533 13.26 41.53 -22.46
N LEU A 534 13.68 40.27 -22.32
CA LEU A 534 13.34 39.45 -21.16
C LEU A 534 14.00 39.96 -19.88
N GLN A 535 15.24 40.46 -19.96
CA GLN A 535 15.93 41.04 -18.81
C GLN A 535 15.27 42.34 -18.33
N ILE A 536 14.77 43.18 -19.24
CA ILE A 536 14.04 44.40 -18.89
C ILE A 536 12.75 44.07 -18.11
N ASN A 537 12.02 43.04 -18.53
CA ASN A 537 10.84 42.56 -17.80
C ASN A 537 11.20 42.03 -16.41
N LEU A 538 12.29 41.26 -16.28
CA LEU A 538 12.82 40.76 -15.00
C LEU A 538 13.34 41.85 -14.05
N ASP A 539 13.64 43.04 -14.56
CA ASP A 539 14.08 44.18 -13.76
C ASP A 539 12.90 45.09 -13.34
N ASP A 540 11.68 44.84 -13.84
CA ASP A 540 10.45 45.52 -13.41
C ASP A 540 9.87 44.84 -12.16
N PRO A 541 9.81 45.52 -11.00
CA PRO A 541 9.25 44.97 -9.77
C PRO A 541 7.72 44.72 -9.82
N ASN A 542 7.03 45.06 -10.92
CA ASN A 542 5.61 44.75 -11.14
C ASN A 542 5.36 43.92 -12.41
N ASN A 543 6.33 43.12 -12.85
CA ASN A 543 6.24 42.27 -14.04
C ASN A 543 5.12 41.21 -14.03
N GLY A 544 4.48 40.98 -12.87
CA GLY A 544 3.37 40.03 -12.73
C GLY A 544 3.81 38.57 -12.69
N LEU A 545 5.12 38.30 -12.64
CA LEU A 545 5.73 36.98 -12.54
C LEU A 545 5.88 36.55 -11.08
N THR A 546 5.89 35.24 -10.85
CA THR A 546 6.27 34.63 -9.57
C THR A 546 7.79 34.50 -9.45
N ASP A 547 8.31 34.38 -8.22
CA ASP A 547 9.75 34.20 -7.97
C ASP A 547 10.36 33.01 -8.77
N GLU A 548 9.59 31.94 -8.93
CA GLU A 548 9.94 30.74 -9.70
C GLU A 548 10.00 31.02 -11.21
N GLN A 549 9.01 31.73 -11.75
CA GLN A 549 9.02 32.15 -13.15
C GLN A 549 10.18 33.12 -13.46
N GLU A 550 10.51 34.02 -12.53
CA GLU A 550 11.67 34.90 -12.67
C GLU A 550 12.99 34.11 -12.72
N GLU A 551 13.15 33.10 -11.86
CA GLU A 551 14.32 32.24 -11.84
C GLU A 551 14.47 31.45 -13.14
N ASN A 552 13.37 30.92 -13.68
CA ASN A 552 13.37 30.15 -14.93
C ASN A 552 13.75 30.99 -16.15
N ILE A 553 13.22 32.21 -16.25
CA ILE A 553 13.61 33.14 -17.31
C ILE A 553 15.08 33.55 -17.14
N ARG A 554 15.55 33.80 -15.91
CA ARG A 554 16.97 34.11 -15.62
C ARG A 554 17.89 32.96 -16.03
N ASN A 555 17.50 31.72 -15.76
CA ASN A 555 18.25 30.53 -16.15
C ASN A 555 18.31 30.38 -17.68
N PHE A 556 17.19 30.57 -18.38
CA PHE A 556 17.15 30.51 -19.84
C PHE A 556 18.05 31.57 -20.50
N ILE A 557 17.96 32.83 -20.09
CA ILE A 557 18.78 33.91 -20.67
C ILE A 557 20.25 33.85 -20.25
N SER A 558 20.58 33.14 -19.16
CA SER A 558 21.97 32.93 -18.72
C SER A 558 22.75 32.02 -19.68
N ASP A 559 22.06 31.11 -20.38
CA ASP A 559 22.62 30.24 -21.41
C ASP A 559 22.29 30.78 -22.80
N ARG A 560 23.16 31.66 -23.30
CA ARG A 560 23.03 32.27 -24.63
C ARG A 560 22.83 31.23 -25.75
N GLY A 561 23.43 30.04 -25.63
CA GLY A 561 23.32 29.00 -26.65
C GLY A 561 21.88 28.49 -26.81
N LYS A 562 21.17 28.32 -25.70
CA LYS A 562 19.75 27.91 -25.70
C LYS A 562 18.84 28.97 -26.33
N VAL A 563 19.10 30.25 -26.06
CA VAL A 563 18.34 31.34 -26.67
C VAL A 563 18.58 31.40 -28.19
N GLU A 564 19.81 31.14 -28.63
CA GLU A 564 20.15 31.08 -30.06
C GLU A 564 19.43 29.93 -30.77
N GLU A 565 19.42 28.73 -30.18
CA GLU A 565 18.69 27.58 -30.72
C GLU A 565 17.17 27.83 -30.84
N ALA A 566 16.57 28.42 -29.80
CA ALA A 566 15.15 28.77 -29.80
C ALA A 566 14.80 29.76 -30.93
N ILE A 567 15.62 30.79 -31.13
CA ILE A 567 15.38 31.79 -32.19
C ILE A 567 15.56 31.21 -33.59
N ILE A 568 16.55 30.32 -33.79
CA ILE A 568 16.73 29.63 -35.07
C ILE A 568 15.49 28.80 -35.42
N ALA A 569 14.99 28.01 -34.46
CA ALA A 569 13.82 27.16 -34.66
C ALA A 569 12.58 27.97 -35.05
N GLU A 570 12.34 29.11 -34.38
CA GLU A 570 11.19 29.96 -34.69
C GLU A 570 11.34 30.74 -36.01
N LYS A 571 12.57 31.10 -36.40
CA LYS A 571 12.84 31.75 -37.68
C LYS A 571 12.51 30.84 -38.87
N GLU A 572 12.78 29.53 -38.76
CA GLU A 572 12.38 28.54 -39.76
C GLU A 572 10.85 28.41 -39.87
N LYS A 573 10.15 28.40 -38.74
CA LYS A 573 8.68 28.33 -38.71
C LYS A 573 8.03 29.59 -39.29
N ILE A 574 8.54 30.78 -38.96
CA ILE A 574 8.09 32.04 -39.57
C ILE A 574 8.29 32.03 -41.08
N ALA A 575 9.42 31.51 -41.58
CA ALA A 575 9.69 31.39 -43.02
C ALA A 575 8.71 30.43 -43.72
N ASN A 576 8.18 29.44 -43.00
CA ASN A 576 7.17 28.49 -43.48
C ASN A 576 5.72 29.01 -43.37
N GLY A 577 5.52 30.26 -42.92
CA GLY A 577 4.20 30.89 -42.85
C GLY A 577 3.41 30.60 -41.56
N GLU A 578 4.09 30.15 -40.51
CA GLU A 578 3.50 29.91 -39.18
C GLU A 578 2.95 31.21 -38.57
N ARG A 579 1.86 31.10 -37.80
CA ARG A 579 1.20 32.26 -37.17
C ARG A 579 1.95 32.75 -35.94
N ASP A 580 1.97 34.06 -35.73
CA ASP A 580 2.69 34.73 -34.64
C ASP A 580 2.31 34.18 -33.27
N GLU A 581 1.04 33.85 -33.06
CA GLU A 581 0.56 33.29 -31.79
C GLU A 581 1.20 31.92 -31.49
N VAL A 582 1.43 31.08 -32.50
CA VAL A 582 2.10 29.78 -32.36
C VAL A 582 3.60 29.97 -32.07
N ILE A 583 4.22 30.98 -32.68
CA ILE A 583 5.62 31.33 -32.41
C ILE A 583 5.80 31.78 -30.96
N LYS A 584 4.90 32.63 -30.44
CA LYS A 584 4.95 33.09 -29.05
C LYS A 584 4.81 31.93 -28.06
N GLN A 585 3.93 30.98 -28.33
CA GLN A 585 3.74 29.80 -27.48
C GLN A 585 5.00 28.93 -27.43
N ASN A 586 5.62 28.66 -28.59
CA ASN A 586 6.87 27.92 -28.65
C ASN A 586 8.02 28.65 -27.96
N LEU A 587 8.05 29.99 -28.01
CA LEU A 587 9.06 30.76 -27.29
C LEU A 587 8.89 30.58 -25.78
N VAL A 588 7.67 30.71 -25.26
CA VAL A 588 7.35 30.50 -23.84
C VAL A 588 7.72 29.08 -23.39
N SER A 589 7.46 28.05 -24.18
CA SER A 589 7.79 26.66 -23.82
C SER A 589 9.28 26.40 -23.61
N ASN A 590 10.19 27.27 -24.08
CA ASN A 590 11.63 27.10 -23.87
C ASN A 590 12.09 27.51 -22.47
N PHE A 591 11.26 28.24 -21.72
CA PHE A 591 11.60 28.76 -20.39
C PHE A 591 10.43 28.73 -19.39
N SER A 592 9.24 28.35 -19.82
CA SER A 592 8.26 27.74 -18.92
C SER A 592 8.74 26.33 -18.65
N GLU A 593 8.92 25.96 -17.39
CA GLU A 593 9.02 24.53 -17.07
C GLU A 593 7.76 23.84 -17.58
N GLU A 594 7.89 23.00 -18.61
CA GLU A 594 6.94 21.93 -18.85
C GLU A 594 6.84 21.16 -17.52
N ASP A 595 5.67 21.20 -16.87
CA ASP A 595 5.25 20.28 -15.83
C ASP A 595 6.39 19.50 -15.15
N HIS A 596 7.06 20.11 -14.17
CA HIS A 596 7.91 19.35 -13.24
C HIS A 596 7.11 18.49 -12.24
N LEU A 597 5.88 18.14 -12.60
CA LEU A 597 5.20 16.92 -12.20
C LEU A 597 5.04 16.01 -13.43
N THR A 598 6.04 15.15 -13.74
CA THR A 598 5.84 13.72 -14.12
C THR A 598 7.02 12.98 -14.76
N ARG A 599 8.31 13.38 -14.64
CA ARG A 599 9.39 12.41 -14.94
C ARG A 599 10.61 12.51 -14.01
N CYS A 600 10.84 11.44 -13.27
CA CYS A 600 12.09 11.25 -12.56
C CYS A 600 13.10 10.60 -13.51
N THR A 601 14.27 11.22 -13.62
CA THR A 601 15.33 10.87 -14.56
C THR A 601 16.56 10.33 -13.82
N LEU A 602 17.47 9.69 -14.56
CA LEU A 602 18.75 9.24 -14.01
C LEU A 602 19.58 10.42 -13.47
N GLU A 603 19.50 11.58 -14.12
CA GLU A 603 20.16 12.82 -13.68
C GLU A 603 19.69 13.25 -12.28
N LYS A 604 18.38 13.25 -12.03
CA LYS A 604 17.82 13.56 -10.71
C LYS A 604 18.23 12.53 -9.64
N LEU A 605 18.39 11.26 -10.03
CA LEU A 605 18.90 10.20 -9.14
C LEU A 605 20.37 10.42 -8.76
N LEU A 606 21.18 10.97 -9.66
CA LEU A 606 22.58 11.33 -9.40
C LEU A 606 22.67 12.54 -8.46
N ASP A 607 21.81 13.53 -8.63
CA ASP A 607 21.80 14.78 -7.83
C ASP A 607 21.37 14.57 -6.37
N ILE A 608 20.33 13.76 -6.13
CA ILE A 608 19.82 13.49 -4.78
C ILE A 608 20.79 12.64 -3.96
N ASN A 609 21.66 11.88 -4.62
CA ASN A 609 22.60 10.96 -3.97
C ASN A 609 23.97 11.56 -3.62
N THR A 610 24.07 12.89 -3.60
CA THR A 610 25.31 13.65 -3.31
C THR A 610 25.95 13.34 -1.95
N MET A 611 25.21 13.27 -0.85
CA MET A 611 25.79 13.04 0.50
C MET A 611 26.49 11.67 0.70
N SER A 612 26.10 10.63 -0.04
CA SER A 612 26.72 9.30 0.08
C SER A 612 27.83 9.06 -0.94
N ARG A 613 27.96 9.95 -1.92
CA ARG A 613 29.10 10.01 -2.86
C ARG A 613 30.40 10.13 -2.07
N ASP A 614 30.47 11.00 -1.07
CA ASP A 614 31.67 11.20 -0.25
C ASP A 614 32.14 9.92 0.45
N LYS A 615 31.21 9.14 1.03
CA LYS A 615 31.54 7.85 1.66
C LYS A 615 32.11 6.82 0.68
N ILE A 616 31.59 6.79 -0.55
CA ILE A 616 32.08 5.90 -1.61
C ILE A 616 33.46 6.36 -2.09
N PHE A 617 33.65 7.67 -2.24
CA PHE A 617 34.92 8.27 -2.62
C PHE A 617 35.99 8.02 -1.54
N ASP A 618 35.66 8.17 -0.26
CA ASP A 618 36.58 7.90 0.85
C ASP A 618 37.14 6.47 0.85
N ILE A 619 36.30 5.46 0.59
CA ILE A 619 36.74 4.04 0.56
C ILE A 619 37.45 3.63 -0.74
N THR A 620 37.37 4.46 -1.78
CA THR A 620 37.97 4.22 -3.11
C THR A 620 39.04 5.23 -3.47
N SER A 621 39.61 5.90 -2.45
CA SER A 621 40.64 6.92 -2.59
C SER A 621 40.25 8.02 -3.56
N ASN A 622 39.15 8.70 -3.23
CA ASN A 622 38.51 9.74 -4.01
C ASN A 622 38.14 9.31 -5.43
N GLY A 623 37.73 8.04 -5.60
CA GLY A 623 37.32 7.47 -6.87
C GLY A 623 38.47 7.06 -7.80
N GLU A 624 39.73 7.23 -7.38
CA GLU A 624 40.91 6.86 -8.19
C GLU A 624 40.92 5.35 -8.53
N VAL A 625 40.45 4.50 -7.61
CA VAL A 625 40.34 3.06 -7.83
C VAL A 625 39.42 2.73 -9.00
N PHE A 626 38.29 3.44 -9.17
CA PHE A 626 37.36 3.24 -10.29
C PHE A 626 37.99 3.62 -11.64
N ASN A 627 38.77 4.70 -11.66
CA ASN A 627 39.46 5.17 -12.86
C ASN A 627 40.51 4.14 -13.32
N ILE A 628 41.35 3.68 -12.39
CA ILE A 628 42.40 2.71 -12.69
C ILE A 628 41.80 1.38 -13.18
N VAL A 629 40.71 0.91 -12.57
CA VAL A 629 40.03 -0.32 -13.02
C VAL A 629 39.48 -0.16 -14.44
N LYS A 630 38.83 0.97 -14.73
CA LYS A 630 38.29 1.25 -16.06
C LYS A 630 39.40 1.26 -17.12
N ASP A 631 40.48 2.00 -16.87
CA ASP A 631 41.57 2.17 -17.83
C ASP A 631 42.30 0.85 -18.16
N ASN A 632 42.26 -0.13 -17.25
CA ASN A 632 42.96 -1.41 -17.39
C ASN A 632 42.03 -2.62 -17.58
N PHE A 633 40.72 -2.39 -17.72
CA PHE A 633 39.69 -3.42 -17.67
C PHE A 633 39.94 -4.58 -18.63
N GLU A 634 40.14 -4.30 -19.92
CA GLU A 634 40.29 -5.33 -20.95
C GLU A 634 41.51 -6.23 -20.71
N ASN A 635 42.65 -5.63 -20.34
CA ASN A 635 43.90 -6.36 -20.08
C ASN A 635 43.75 -7.30 -18.87
N TRP A 636 43.17 -6.81 -17.78
CA TRP A 636 42.98 -7.60 -16.57
C TRP A 636 41.85 -8.61 -16.70
N LEU A 637 40.84 -8.33 -17.53
CA LEU A 637 39.79 -9.28 -17.86
C LEU A 637 40.37 -10.51 -18.57
N ASP A 638 41.22 -10.32 -19.59
CA ASP A 638 41.87 -11.44 -20.29
C ASP A 638 42.75 -12.27 -19.35
N GLU A 639 43.54 -11.61 -18.50
CA GLU A 639 44.36 -12.28 -17.49
C GLU A 639 43.50 -13.09 -16.51
N SER A 640 42.38 -12.52 -16.04
CA SER A 640 41.46 -13.19 -15.11
C SER A 640 40.82 -14.45 -15.72
N GLN A 641 40.51 -14.44 -17.01
CA GLN A 641 39.89 -15.58 -17.72
C GLN A 641 40.84 -16.77 -17.88
N ASN A 642 42.16 -16.53 -17.78
CA ASN A 642 43.21 -17.54 -17.92
C ASN A 642 43.57 -18.24 -16.60
N VAL A 643 43.07 -17.76 -15.46
CA VAL A 643 43.33 -18.36 -14.14
C VAL A 643 42.48 -19.62 -13.90
N THR A 644 43.11 -20.66 -13.34
CA THR A 644 42.49 -21.97 -13.08
C THR A 644 42.31 -22.31 -11.59
N THR A 645 42.77 -21.42 -10.71
CA THR A 645 42.64 -21.48 -9.24
C THR A 645 41.76 -20.33 -8.72
N SER A 646 40.95 -20.57 -7.69
CA SER A 646 40.03 -19.55 -7.13
C SER A 646 40.75 -18.47 -6.33
N ASN A 647 40.17 -17.25 -6.28
CA ASN A 647 40.61 -16.09 -5.52
C ASN A 647 42.11 -15.75 -5.63
N ILE A 648 42.73 -15.87 -6.81
CA ILE A 648 44.10 -15.44 -7.04
C ILE A 648 44.12 -13.93 -7.29
N GLU A 649 45.00 -13.22 -6.59
CA GLU A 649 45.31 -11.84 -6.89
C GLU A 649 46.10 -11.77 -8.20
N ILE A 650 45.55 -11.05 -9.18
CA ILE A 650 46.21 -10.78 -10.47
C ILE A 650 46.89 -9.42 -10.45
N ASN A 651 46.33 -8.45 -9.71
CA ASN A 651 46.91 -7.13 -9.54
C ASN A 651 46.47 -6.49 -8.22
N ALA A 652 47.15 -5.43 -7.81
CA ALA A 652 46.80 -4.65 -6.63
C ALA A 652 46.75 -3.16 -6.98
N ILE A 653 45.71 -2.49 -6.51
CA ILE A 653 45.48 -1.06 -6.68
C ILE A 653 45.35 -0.48 -5.29
N GLN A 654 46.41 0.18 -4.82
CA GLN A 654 46.46 0.73 -3.46
C GLN A 654 46.18 -0.36 -2.40
N ASP A 655 45.08 -0.28 -1.68
CA ASP A 655 44.62 -1.24 -0.68
C ASP A 655 43.58 -2.25 -1.21
N TRP A 656 43.25 -2.19 -2.50
CA TRP A 656 42.37 -3.10 -3.20
C TRP A 656 43.14 -4.16 -3.99
N SER A 657 42.58 -5.36 -4.05
CA SER A 657 43.15 -6.53 -4.71
C SER A 657 42.27 -6.93 -5.89
N VAL A 658 42.77 -6.78 -7.11
CA VAL A 658 42.11 -7.29 -8.32
C VAL A 658 42.32 -8.79 -8.36
N ARG A 659 41.21 -9.54 -8.33
CA ARG A 659 41.22 -10.98 -8.15
C ARG A 659 40.54 -11.70 -9.30
N ALA A 660 41.21 -12.75 -9.76
CA ALA A 660 40.66 -13.76 -10.63
C ALA A 660 40.22 -14.97 -9.81
N ASP A 661 39.14 -15.62 -10.22
CA ASP A 661 38.65 -16.80 -9.53
C ASP A 661 38.16 -17.86 -10.53
N ALA A 662 38.66 -19.07 -10.36
CA ALA A 662 38.32 -20.19 -11.24
C ALA A 662 36.89 -20.71 -11.12
N GLN A 663 36.16 -20.41 -10.04
CA GLN A 663 34.71 -20.69 -9.94
C GLN A 663 33.89 -19.69 -10.75
N PHE A 664 34.55 -18.66 -11.27
CA PHE A 664 33.97 -17.42 -11.78
C PHE A 664 34.42 -17.13 -13.23
N SER A 665 35.33 -17.95 -13.76
CA SER A 665 35.81 -17.94 -15.16
C SER A 665 34.89 -18.71 -16.11
N LYS A 666 34.68 -18.18 -17.32
CA LYS A 666 33.91 -18.81 -18.41
C LYS A 666 34.39 -20.23 -18.76
N LYS A 667 35.68 -20.55 -18.55
CA LYS A 667 36.27 -21.87 -18.87
C LYS A 667 35.75 -23.03 -18.00
N ARG A 668 35.06 -22.77 -16.87
CA ARG A 668 34.54 -23.82 -15.96
C ARG A 668 33.01 -23.89 -15.83
N GLY A 669 32.26 -23.15 -16.66
CA GLY A 669 30.84 -23.41 -16.89
C GLY A 669 29.83 -22.87 -15.87
N ARG A 670 30.23 -21.99 -14.93
CA ARG A 670 29.31 -21.06 -14.24
C ARG A 670 30.05 -19.75 -13.96
N ILE A 671 29.50 -18.62 -14.40
CA ILE A 671 30.12 -17.30 -14.30
C ILE A 671 29.80 -16.71 -12.90
N LEU A 672 30.74 -16.00 -12.26
CA LEU A 672 30.51 -15.32 -10.95
C LEU A 672 29.27 -14.48 -10.98
N PHE A 673 29.19 -13.69 -12.03
CA PHE A 673 28.17 -12.70 -12.28
C PHE A 673 26.82 -13.40 -12.28
N ASP A 674 26.64 -14.50 -13.04
CA ASP A 674 25.39 -15.27 -13.04
C ASP A 674 24.99 -15.74 -11.63
N ARG A 675 25.92 -16.30 -10.84
CA ARG A 675 25.59 -16.83 -9.50
C ARG A 675 25.27 -15.70 -8.53
N LEU A 676 26.07 -14.64 -8.53
CA LEU A 676 25.88 -13.50 -7.65
C LEU A 676 24.57 -12.79 -7.98
N PHE A 677 24.29 -12.60 -9.28
CA PHE A 677 23.09 -11.93 -9.76
C PHE A 677 21.85 -12.77 -9.47
N GLU A 678 21.87 -14.08 -9.70
CA GLU A 678 20.79 -14.98 -9.29
C GLU A 678 20.57 -14.97 -7.77
N THR A 679 21.65 -14.84 -6.99
CA THR A 679 21.57 -14.78 -5.54
C THR A 679 20.92 -13.47 -5.06
N ILE A 680 21.29 -12.34 -5.66
CA ILE A 680 20.66 -11.03 -5.40
C ILE A 680 19.20 -11.05 -5.83
N ARG A 681 18.90 -11.61 -7.02
CA ARG A 681 17.53 -11.74 -7.54
C ARG A 681 16.63 -12.55 -6.61
N LYS A 682 17.16 -13.61 -5.98
CA LYS A 682 16.43 -14.48 -5.05
C LYS A 682 16.44 -13.99 -3.60
N ALA A 683 17.13 -12.90 -3.29
CA ALA A 683 17.14 -12.36 -1.94
C ALA A 683 15.72 -11.91 -1.50
N PRO A 684 15.34 -12.13 -0.22
CA PRO A 684 14.08 -11.64 0.32
C PRO A 684 14.01 -10.11 0.25
N LYS A 685 12.83 -9.57 -0.08
CA LYS A 685 12.59 -8.12 -0.14
C LYS A 685 12.54 -7.55 1.28
N LYS A 686 13.06 -6.33 1.47
CA LYS A 686 13.07 -5.61 2.76
C LYS A 686 13.82 -6.33 3.89
N GLU A 687 14.79 -7.17 3.55
CA GLU A 687 15.65 -7.87 4.50
C GLU A 687 17.12 -7.80 4.07
N VAL A 688 18.04 -7.77 5.04
CA VAL A 688 19.48 -7.83 4.78
C VAL A 688 19.87 -9.26 4.42
N TYR A 689 20.41 -9.45 3.22
CA TYR A 689 20.82 -10.75 2.71
C TYR A 689 22.34 -10.82 2.51
N ASN A 690 22.96 -11.86 3.06
CA ASN A 690 24.40 -12.11 2.93
C ASN A 690 24.72 -12.73 1.56
N LEU A 691 25.60 -12.09 0.80
CA LEU A 691 26.13 -12.61 -0.46
C LEU A 691 27.17 -13.71 -0.23
N HIS A 692 27.51 -14.40 -1.32
CA HIS A 692 28.30 -15.64 -1.35
C HIS A 692 29.53 -15.65 -0.40
N PRO A 693 29.77 -16.71 0.39
CA PRO A 693 30.83 -16.77 1.42
C PRO A 693 32.25 -17.02 0.86
N GLY A 694 32.59 -16.46 -0.30
CA GLY A 694 33.85 -16.72 -1.00
C GLY A 694 34.55 -15.49 -1.58
N LEU A 695 34.05 -14.28 -1.30
CA LEU A 695 34.64 -13.04 -1.80
C LEU A 695 35.62 -12.47 -0.76
N GLN A 696 36.71 -11.86 -1.22
CA GLN A 696 37.72 -11.26 -0.37
C GLN A 696 37.35 -9.83 0.02
N GLN A 697 37.74 -9.42 1.22
CA GLN A 697 37.63 -8.03 1.63
C GLN A 697 38.56 -7.16 0.78
N LYS A 698 38.05 -6.02 0.31
CA LYS A 698 38.71 -5.14 -0.67
C LYS A 698 39.11 -5.87 -1.95
N GLY A 699 38.28 -6.83 -2.36
CA GLY A 699 38.42 -7.55 -3.63
C GLY A 699 37.73 -6.81 -4.79
N ILE A 700 38.37 -6.83 -5.97
CA ILE A 700 37.81 -6.36 -7.23
C ILE A 700 37.72 -7.54 -8.19
N TYR A 701 36.52 -7.83 -8.71
CA TYR A 701 36.28 -8.95 -9.62
C TYR A 701 35.75 -8.43 -10.95
N LEU A 702 36.40 -8.81 -12.04
CA LEU A 702 36.09 -8.35 -13.40
C LEU A 702 35.32 -9.41 -14.17
N GLY A 703 34.40 -8.97 -15.02
CA GLY A 703 33.68 -9.88 -15.91
C GLY A 703 32.83 -9.18 -16.95
N THR A 704 32.23 -9.99 -17.80
CA THR A 704 31.28 -9.53 -18.82
C THR A 704 29.93 -10.16 -18.60
N TYR A 705 28.89 -9.40 -18.92
CA TYR A 705 27.52 -9.85 -18.84
C TYR A 705 26.77 -9.49 -20.12
N GLU A 706 25.91 -10.37 -20.61
CA GLU A 706 25.20 -10.20 -21.89
C GLU A 706 23.75 -9.80 -21.62
N MET A 707 23.32 -8.68 -22.19
CA MET A 707 21.94 -8.16 -22.12
C MET A 707 21.48 -7.78 -23.52
N LYS A 708 20.32 -8.28 -23.97
CA LYS A 708 19.74 -7.98 -25.30
C LYS A 708 20.72 -8.15 -26.48
N GLY A 709 21.63 -9.12 -26.39
CA GLY A 709 22.66 -9.37 -27.42
C GLY A 709 23.86 -8.40 -27.41
N LYS A 710 23.92 -7.45 -26.46
CA LYS A 710 25.07 -6.58 -26.19
C LYS A 710 25.84 -7.11 -24.97
N THR A 711 27.17 -7.13 -25.07
CA THR A 711 28.05 -7.54 -23.96
C THR A 711 28.55 -6.31 -23.22
N HIS A 712 28.31 -6.26 -21.90
CA HIS A 712 28.72 -5.18 -21.02
C HIS A 712 29.87 -5.62 -20.11
N GLY A 713 30.88 -4.77 -19.95
CA GLY A 713 31.96 -4.96 -18.98
C GLY A 713 31.55 -4.47 -17.59
N LEU A 714 31.82 -5.27 -16.56
CA LEU A 714 31.44 -4.99 -15.18
C LEU A 714 32.61 -5.26 -14.22
N ALA A 715 32.74 -4.40 -13.21
CA ALA A 715 33.64 -4.61 -12.08
C ALA A 715 32.85 -4.62 -10.76
N LEU A 716 33.07 -5.65 -9.94
CA LEU A 716 32.42 -5.82 -8.64
C LEU A 716 33.40 -5.53 -7.51
N TYR A 717 32.97 -4.75 -6.54
CA TYR A 717 33.79 -4.31 -5.41
C TYR A 717 33.20 -4.83 -4.10
N THR A 718 34.06 -5.45 -3.29
CA THR A 718 33.66 -6.05 -2.01
C THR A 718 34.41 -5.44 -0.83
N PRO A 719 33.92 -4.30 -0.26
CA PRO A 719 34.54 -3.66 0.91
C PRO A 719 34.60 -4.53 2.17
N LYS A 720 33.73 -5.55 2.26
CA LYS A 720 33.59 -6.47 3.41
C LYS A 720 33.82 -7.92 3.00
N THR A 721 34.22 -8.76 3.96
CA THR A 721 34.43 -10.22 3.79
C THR A 721 33.14 -10.98 3.44
N ILE A 722 32.00 -10.52 3.96
CA ILE A 722 30.68 -11.03 3.61
C ILE A 722 29.87 -9.82 3.15
N PRO A 723 29.82 -9.56 1.83
CA PRO A 723 29.00 -8.48 1.30
C PRO A 723 27.54 -8.72 1.63
N GLN A 724 26.81 -7.65 1.90
CA GLN A 724 25.38 -7.70 2.22
C GLN A 724 24.64 -6.85 1.20
N VAL A 725 23.44 -7.27 0.84
CA VAL A 725 22.52 -6.45 0.04
C VAL A 725 21.19 -6.36 0.75
N PHE A 726 20.60 -5.18 0.73
CA PHE A 726 19.21 -4.98 1.13
C PHE A 726 18.40 -4.85 -0.15
N LYS A 727 17.52 -5.83 -0.41
CA LYS A 727 16.77 -5.85 -1.67
C LYS A 727 15.54 -4.95 -1.56
N LEU A 728 15.58 -3.84 -2.29
CA LEU A 728 14.48 -2.92 -2.53
C LEU A 728 14.16 -2.93 -4.02
N GLU A 729 12.88 -2.91 -4.38
CA GLU A 729 12.42 -3.00 -5.76
C GLU A 729 11.46 -1.83 -6.02
N SER A 730 11.98 -0.81 -6.70
CA SER A 730 11.32 0.44 -7.04
C SER A 730 10.49 0.31 -8.30
N GLU A 731 9.31 0.93 -8.36
CA GLU A 731 8.46 0.90 -9.57
C GLU A 731 9.04 1.70 -10.73
N ASP A 732 9.74 2.80 -10.41
CA ASP A 732 10.34 3.71 -11.37
C ASP A 732 11.50 4.50 -10.71
N TYR A 733 12.12 5.41 -11.46
CA TYR A 733 13.13 6.32 -10.91
C TYR A 733 12.56 7.27 -9.86
N CYS A 734 11.25 7.54 -9.84
CA CYS A 734 10.64 8.47 -8.90
C CYS A 734 10.63 7.92 -7.49
N GLU A 735 10.35 6.63 -7.33
CA GLU A 735 10.41 6.00 -6.02
C GLU A 735 11.87 5.89 -5.51
N LEU A 736 12.86 5.66 -6.39
CA LEU A 736 14.29 5.72 -6.02
C LEU A 736 14.72 7.11 -5.54
N VAL A 737 14.11 8.16 -6.08
CA VAL A 737 14.40 9.58 -5.81
C VAL A 737 13.68 10.07 -4.56
N SER A 738 12.38 9.80 -4.46
CA SER A 738 11.48 10.40 -3.46
C SER A 738 11.44 9.66 -2.12
N SER A 739 11.82 8.37 -2.10
CA SER A 739 11.72 7.56 -0.89
C SER A 739 13.01 7.53 -0.08
N GLU A 740 12.88 7.89 1.19
CA GLU A 740 13.97 7.86 2.16
C GLU A 740 14.49 6.43 2.41
N GLU A 741 13.65 5.40 2.25
CA GLU A 741 14.02 3.98 2.38
C GLU A 741 15.07 3.56 1.34
N TYR A 742 14.89 3.97 0.08
CA TYR A 742 15.81 3.69 -1.03
C TYR A 742 17.08 4.54 -0.91
N ASN A 743 16.91 5.83 -0.59
CA ASN A 743 18.01 6.75 -0.34
C ASN A 743 18.90 6.32 0.84
N ASN A 744 18.47 5.42 1.72
CA ASN A 744 19.33 4.91 2.80
C ASN A 744 20.11 3.64 2.44
N HIS A 745 19.70 2.90 1.41
CA HIS A 745 20.22 1.56 1.11
C HIS A 745 20.81 1.41 -0.29
N ILE A 746 20.47 2.28 -1.23
CA ILE A 746 20.92 2.22 -2.63
C ILE A 746 21.44 3.59 -3.06
N LYS A 747 22.63 3.62 -3.68
CA LYS A 747 23.24 4.84 -4.20
C LYS A 747 23.77 4.65 -5.61
N VAL A 748 23.55 5.66 -6.45
CA VAL A 748 24.08 5.72 -7.81
C VAL A 748 24.99 6.93 -7.91
N ILE A 749 26.18 6.75 -8.48
CA ILE A 749 27.12 7.83 -8.74
C ILE A 749 27.74 7.69 -10.13
N GLU A 750 28.08 8.82 -10.73
CA GLU A 750 28.87 8.87 -11.96
C GLU A 750 30.34 9.19 -11.64
N VAL A 751 31.26 8.38 -12.16
CA VAL A 751 32.71 8.55 -12.02
C VAL A 751 33.39 8.18 -13.34
N ALA A 752 34.14 9.12 -13.93
CA ALA A 752 34.91 8.93 -15.17
C ALA A 752 34.08 8.34 -16.33
N ASN A 753 32.89 8.89 -16.58
CA ASN A 753 31.93 8.40 -17.58
C ASN A 753 31.58 6.92 -17.37
N SER A 754 31.45 6.51 -16.11
CA SER A 754 31.01 5.18 -15.71
C SER A 754 30.03 5.34 -14.57
N LEU A 755 28.97 4.54 -14.61
CA LEU A 755 27.96 4.53 -13.56
C LEU A 755 28.29 3.45 -12.54
N VAL A 756 28.20 3.82 -11.25
CA VAL A 756 28.45 2.94 -10.12
C VAL A 756 27.19 2.82 -9.27
N LEU A 757 26.73 1.59 -9.07
CA LEU A 757 25.66 1.23 -8.16
C LEU A 757 26.25 0.70 -6.85
N ALA A 758 25.93 1.31 -5.72
CA ALA A 758 26.38 0.93 -4.39
C ALA A 758 25.21 0.53 -3.49
N PHE A 759 25.39 -0.58 -2.77
CA PHE A 759 24.47 -1.07 -1.75
C PHE A 759 25.02 -0.78 -0.36
N LEU A 760 24.13 -0.35 0.52
CA LEU A 760 24.43 0.02 1.91
C LEU A 760 23.63 -0.87 2.87
N ASN A 761 24.19 -1.10 4.06
CA ASN A 761 23.46 -1.72 5.17
C ASN A 761 22.69 -0.67 6.00
N GLU A 762 21.96 -1.12 7.03
CA GLU A 762 21.17 -0.26 7.92
C GLU A 762 21.97 0.87 8.60
N ASN A 763 23.29 0.73 8.71
CA ASN A 763 24.19 1.76 9.26
C ASN A 763 24.72 2.72 8.19
N GLN A 764 24.19 2.68 6.97
CA GLN A 764 24.68 3.42 5.80
C GLN A 764 26.18 3.21 5.52
N GLU A 765 26.66 1.98 5.73
CA GLU A 765 28.01 1.56 5.32
C GLU A 765 27.93 0.83 3.98
N VAL A 766 28.83 1.16 3.06
CA VAL A 766 28.91 0.51 1.75
C VAL A 766 29.37 -0.94 1.90
N THR A 767 28.56 -1.88 1.43
CA THR A 767 28.80 -3.32 1.58
C THR A 767 29.13 -4.01 0.28
N PHE A 768 28.64 -3.49 -0.85
CA PHE A 768 28.83 -4.05 -2.18
C PHE A 768 28.67 -2.95 -3.24
N MET A 769 29.51 -2.93 -4.28
CA MET A 769 29.36 -1.97 -5.39
C MET A 769 29.60 -2.63 -6.75
N VAL A 770 28.99 -2.05 -7.78
CA VAL A 770 29.06 -2.50 -9.17
C VAL A 770 29.36 -1.30 -10.06
N GLN A 771 30.47 -1.34 -10.79
CA GLN A 771 30.82 -0.33 -11.80
C GLN A 771 30.52 -0.88 -13.20
N LEU A 772 29.80 -0.09 -13.99
CA LEU A 772 29.61 -0.31 -15.43
C LEU A 772 30.74 0.38 -16.21
N MET A 773 31.35 -0.33 -17.16
CA MET A 773 32.46 0.24 -17.96
C MET A 773 31.99 1.27 -19.02
N ASP A 774 30.68 1.35 -19.28
CA ASP A 774 30.01 2.29 -20.20
C ASP A 774 29.16 3.33 -19.42
N ASN A 775 28.81 4.46 -20.05
CA ASN A 775 28.00 5.55 -19.49
C ASN A 775 26.61 5.68 -20.14
N ASN A 776 26.06 4.58 -20.65
CA ASN A 776 24.77 4.62 -21.34
C ASN A 776 23.62 4.42 -20.35
N ASP A 777 22.77 5.43 -20.25
CA ASP A 777 21.57 5.47 -19.39
C ASP A 777 20.64 4.27 -19.64
N GLU A 778 20.40 3.89 -20.90
CA GLU A 778 19.55 2.74 -21.25
C GLU A 778 20.15 1.40 -20.79
N ASP A 779 21.48 1.29 -20.87
CA ASP A 779 22.21 0.11 -20.41
C ASP A 779 22.22 0.05 -18.88
N PHE A 780 22.29 1.20 -18.21
CA PHE A 780 22.22 1.30 -16.76
C PHE A 780 20.83 1.02 -16.21
N GLU A 781 19.77 1.50 -16.87
CA GLU A 781 18.39 1.13 -16.55
C GLU A 781 18.20 -0.39 -16.64
N SER A 782 18.73 -1.01 -17.69
CA SER A 782 18.71 -2.46 -17.88
C SER A 782 19.40 -3.19 -16.71
N ILE A 783 20.50 -2.63 -16.21
CA ILE A 783 21.22 -3.15 -15.04
C ILE A 783 20.42 -2.98 -13.74
N LEU A 784 19.79 -1.82 -13.50
CA LEU A 784 18.93 -1.59 -12.33
C LEU A 784 17.75 -2.57 -12.29
N LYS A 785 17.11 -2.78 -13.45
CA LYS A 785 16.06 -3.81 -13.61
C LYS A 785 16.59 -5.19 -13.31
N TRP A 786 17.79 -5.50 -13.78
CA TRP A 786 18.41 -6.80 -13.61
C TRP A 786 18.79 -7.13 -12.16
N PHE A 787 19.33 -6.16 -11.42
CA PHE A 787 19.59 -6.30 -9.99
C PHE A 787 18.32 -6.35 -9.13
N GLY A 788 17.14 -6.18 -9.75
CA GLY A 788 15.85 -6.13 -9.07
C GLY A 788 15.69 -4.88 -8.20
N VAL A 789 16.44 -3.82 -8.53
CA VAL A 789 16.36 -2.48 -7.90
C VAL A 789 15.23 -1.68 -8.53
N LEU A 790 15.04 -1.82 -9.85
CA LEU A 790 13.92 -1.29 -10.60
C LEU A 790 13.02 -2.45 -11.03
N LYS A 791 11.69 -2.29 -11.01
CA LYS A 791 10.78 -3.29 -11.55
C LYS A 791 11.13 -3.56 -13.02
N LEU A 792 11.05 -4.82 -13.42
CA LEU A 792 11.24 -5.24 -14.80
C LEU A 792 10.16 -4.68 -15.75
N TYR A 793 9.16 -3.96 -15.24
CA TYR A 793 8.02 -3.51 -16.03
C TYR A 793 7.33 -2.24 -15.48
N LYS A 794 7.43 -1.15 -16.24
CA LYS A 794 6.32 -0.29 -16.68
C LYS A 794 6.70 0.19 -18.09
N PRO A 795 5.80 0.12 -19.04
CA PRO A 795 5.60 1.29 -19.87
C PRO A 795 4.14 1.69 -19.70
N ASN A 796 3.84 2.93 -19.31
CA ASN A 796 2.57 3.49 -19.78
C ASN A 796 2.74 3.61 -21.28
N ILE A 797 2.35 2.57 -22.01
CA ILE A 797 2.49 2.52 -23.45
C ILE A 797 1.57 3.60 -24.00
N LEU A 798 2.16 4.72 -24.42
CA LEU A 798 1.45 5.71 -25.19
C LEU A 798 0.99 5.04 -26.50
N VAL A 799 -0.29 5.21 -26.83
CA VAL A 799 -0.84 4.74 -28.12
C VAL A 799 -0.10 5.49 -29.22
N ARG A 800 0.73 4.74 -29.97
CA ARG A 800 1.59 5.26 -31.04
C ARG A 800 1.17 4.65 -32.36
N ASN A 801 1.51 5.31 -33.46
CA ASN A 801 1.28 4.76 -34.78
C ASN A 801 2.49 3.92 -35.19
N LEU A 802 2.42 2.61 -34.95
CA LEU A 802 3.48 1.65 -35.21
C LEU A 802 3.07 0.68 -36.32
N THR A 803 4.04 0.18 -37.06
CA THR A 803 3.82 -0.92 -38.02
C THR A 803 3.59 -2.24 -37.29
N GLN A 804 2.96 -3.21 -37.95
CA GLN A 804 2.74 -4.55 -37.39
C GLN A 804 4.04 -5.18 -36.87
N GLN A 805 5.13 -5.07 -37.62
CA GLN A 805 6.43 -5.61 -37.22
C GLN A 805 6.98 -4.93 -35.96
N GLN A 806 6.82 -3.60 -35.82
CA GLN A 806 7.27 -2.88 -34.63
C GLN A 806 6.47 -3.30 -33.39
N ILE A 807 5.15 -3.50 -33.55
CA ILE A 807 4.31 -4.00 -32.46
C ILE A 807 4.75 -5.42 -32.06
N LEU A 808 4.99 -6.30 -33.04
CA LEU A 808 5.46 -7.66 -32.78
C LEU A 808 6.84 -7.67 -32.12
N ASP A 809 7.78 -6.85 -32.59
CA ASP A 809 9.12 -6.72 -32.00
C ASP A 809 9.05 -6.22 -30.55
N GLU A 810 8.15 -5.27 -30.27
CA GLU A 810 7.89 -4.81 -28.90
C GLU A 810 7.27 -5.94 -28.05
N LEU A 811 6.24 -6.64 -28.55
CA LEU A 811 5.59 -7.76 -27.86
C LEU A 811 6.56 -8.91 -27.55
N TYR A 812 7.42 -9.31 -28.50
CA TYR A 812 8.45 -10.33 -28.28
C TYR A 812 9.50 -9.92 -27.23
N GLY A 813 9.62 -8.62 -26.94
CA GLY A 813 10.46 -8.07 -25.88
C GLY A 813 9.85 -8.18 -24.48
N HIS A 814 8.59 -8.61 -24.36
CA HIS A 814 7.87 -8.75 -23.10
C HIS A 814 7.62 -10.24 -22.77
N GLU A 815 7.70 -10.59 -21.48
CA GLU A 815 7.28 -11.92 -21.00
C GLU A 815 5.80 -11.89 -20.56
N GLU A 816 5.38 -10.82 -19.90
CA GLU A 816 4.01 -10.58 -19.44
C GLU A 816 3.71 -9.07 -19.52
N LEU A 817 2.44 -8.72 -19.72
CA LEU A 817 1.94 -7.34 -19.84
C LEU A 817 0.85 -7.05 -18.81
N MET A 818 0.81 -5.81 -18.28
CA MET A 818 -0.31 -5.39 -17.44
C MET A 818 -1.58 -5.14 -18.27
N ALA A 819 -2.74 -5.16 -17.62
CA ALA A 819 -4.01 -4.96 -18.31
C ALA A 819 -4.08 -3.60 -19.04
N VAL A 820 -3.54 -2.53 -18.45
CA VAL A 820 -3.48 -1.21 -19.10
C VAL A 820 -2.65 -1.24 -20.39
N ASP A 821 -1.54 -1.97 -20.40
CA ASP A 821 -0.61 -2.05 -21.52
C ASP A 821 -1.11 -2.96 -22.63
N ILE A 822 -1.78 -4.05 -22.25
CA ILE A 822 -2.58 -4.85 -23.16
C ILE A 822 -3.63 -3.95 -23.84
N GLY A 823 -4.32 -3.09 -23.07
CA GLY A 823 -5.26 -2.11 -23.62
C GLY A 823 -4.62 -1.17 -24.66
N ALA A 824 -3.41 -0.68 -24.40
CA ALA A 824 -2.67 0.18 -25.31
C ALA A 824 -2.23 -0.57 -26.59
N TYR A 825 -1.71 -1.79 -26.48
CA TYR A 825 -1.37 -2.60 -27.66
C TYR A 825 -2.60 -2.94 -28.48
N ARG A 826 -3.74 -3.25 -27.85
CA ARG A 826 -4.99 -3.47 -28.59
C ARG A 826 -5.41 -2.25 -29.40
N ALA A 827 -5.26 -1.05 -28.84
CA ALA A 827 -5.54 0.20 -29.54
C ALA A 827 -4.57 0.41 -30.72
N MET A 828 -3.28 0.09 -30.57
CA MET A 828 -2.32 0.16 -31.68
C MET A 828 -2.59 -0.89 -32.77
N ILE A 829 -2.92 -2.12 -32.39
CA ILE A 829 -3.28 -3.19 -33.32
C ILE A 829 -4.57 -2.82 -34.06
N ALA A 830 -5.54 -2.19 -33.39
CA ALA A 830 -6.76 -1.69 -34.02
C ALA A 830 -6.50 -0.59 -35.07
N ASN A 831 -5.33 0.06 -35.04
CA ASN A 831 -4.90 1.04 -36.05
C ASN A 831 -4.20 0.40 -37.27
N LEU A 832 -3.80 -0.88 -37.20
CA LEU A 832 -3.20 -1.59 -38.33
C LEU A 832 -4.25 -1.89 -39.43
N PRO A 833 -3.83 -2.13 -40.68
CA PRO A 833 -4.67 -2.73 -41.72
C PRO A 833 -5.32 -4.03 -41.23
N GLU A 834 -6.58 -4.30 -41.62
CA GLU A 834 -7.36 -5.46 -41.11
C GLU A 834 -6.65 -6.80 -41.33
N ASP A 835 -5.92 -6.95 -42.43
CA ASP A 835 -5.13 -8.12 -42.80
C ASP A 835 -3.84 -8.30 -41.98
N GLU A 836 -3.37 -7.26 -41.29
CA GLU A 836 -2.17 -7.26 -40.44
C GLU A 836 -2.49 -7.41 -38.94
N ARG A 837 -3.76 -7.33 -38.54
CA ARG A 837 -4.15 -7.39 -37.11
C ARG A 837 -4.04 -8.78 -36.50
N ALA A 838 -4.35 -9.80 -37.31
CA ALA A 838 -4.56 -11.16 -36.86
C ALA A 838 -3.34 -11.71 -36.10
N GLU A 839 -2.16 -11.60 -36.67
CA GLU A 839 -0.92 -12.08 -36.07
C GLU A 839 -0.55 -11.33 -34.79
N ALA A 840 -0.75 -10.01 -34.76
CA ALA A 840 -0.45 -9.20 -33.59
C ALA A 840 -1.41 -9.48 -32.42
N TYR A 841 -2.70 -9.71 -32.71
CA TYR A 841 -3.65 -10.13 -31.67
C TYR A 841 -3.36 -11.54 -31.16
N LEU A 842 -3.00 -12.48 -32.03
CA LEU A 842 -2.61 -13.84 -31.62
C LEU A 842 -1.37 -13.82 -30.72
N GLU A 843 -0.38 -12.99 -31.05
CA GLU A 843 0.82 -12.84 -30.22
C GLU A 843 0.49 -12.19 -28.87
N LEU A 844 -0.33 -11.14 -28.86
CA LEU A 844 -0.76 -10.47 -27.63
C LEU A 844 -1.46 -11.41 -26.63
N GLN A 845 -2.14 -12.47 -27.10
CA GLN A 845 -2.80 -13.45 -26.21
C GLN A 845 -1.83 -14.14 -25.25
N ARG A 846 -0.57 -14.33 -25.67
CA ARG A 846 0.48 -15.04 -24.92
C ARG A 846 1.01 -14.22 -23.74
N HIS A 847 0.90 -12.90 -23.82
CA HIS A 847 1.51 -11.97 -22.87
C HIS A 847 0.60 -11.63 -21.68
N VAL A 848 -0.54 -12.31 -21.53
CA VAL A 848 -1.46 -12.08 -20.40
C VAL A 848 -0.96 -12.85 -19.18
N PRO A 849 -0.70 -12.18 -18.05
CA PRO A 849 -0.15 -12.81 -16.85
C PRO A 849 -1.17 -13.66 -16.09
N TYR A 850 -0.66 -14.72 -15.46
CA TYR A 850 -1.43 -15.54 -14.53
C TYR A 850 -1.43 -14.96 -13.12
N TYR A 851 -2.59 -14.53 -12.61
CA TYR A 851 -2.71 -14.01 -11.25
C TYR A 851 -3.90 -14.59 -10.47
N SER A 852 -3.61 -15.29 -9.37
CA SER A 852 -4.63 -15.92 -8.52
C SER A 852 -5.47 -14.89 -7.75
N GLN A 853 -6.79 -15.05 -7.80
CA GLN A 853 -7.76 -14.06 -7.33
C GLN A 853 -8.13 -14.17 -5.84
N LEU A 854 -7.70 -15.23 -5.11
CA LEU A 854 -7.94 -15.40 -3.66
C LEU A 854 -6.84 -16.26 -2.98
N ASP A 855 -6.46 -15.90 -1.75
CA ASP A 855 -5.72 -16.79 -0.84
C ASP A 855 -6.65 -17.87 -0.30
N ASN A 856 -6.34 -19.11 -0.64
CA ASN A 856 -7.28 -20.20 -0.84
C ASN A 856 -7.75 -20.90 0.46
N MET A 857 -8.11 -20.15 1.50
CA MET A 857 -8.43 -20.69 2.84
C MET A 857 -9.93 -20.89 3.13
N SER A 858 -10.86 -20.30 2.37
CA SER A 858 -12.29 -20.30 2.75
C SER A 858 -13.28 -20.94 1.76
N ASN A 859 -13.00 -21.05 0.45
CA ASN A 859 -13.96 -21.65 -0.50
C ASN A 859 -13.31 -22.23 -1.78
N LYS A 860 -13.17 -23.56 -1.89
CA LYS A 860 -12.31 -24.24 -2.88
C LYS A 860 -12.80 -24.24 -4.34
N HIS A 861 -14.09 -24.02 -4.62
CA HIS A 861 -14.69 -24.22 -5.95
C HIS A 861 -14.97 -22.93 -6.75
N ARG A 862 -14.95 -21.76 -6.10
CA ARG A 862 -15.30 -20.48 -6.76
C ARG A 862 -14.07 -19.71 -7.24
N SER A 863 -12.90 -19.93 -6.65
CA SER A 863 -11.69 -19.15 -6.91
C SER A 863 -11.08 -19.36 -8.30
N CYS A 864 -11.02 -20.60 -8.81
CA CYS A 864 -10.34 -20.87 -10.09
C CYS A 864 -11.10 -20.32 -11.31
N ASN A 865 -12.43 -20.47 -11.33
CA ASN A 865 -13.24 -19.87 -12.39
C ASN A 865 -13.13 -18.33 -12.38
N ILE A 866 -13.02 -17.70 -11.20
CA ILE A 866 -12.79 -16.25 -11.07
C ILE A 866 -11.42 -15.86 -11.64
N THR A 867 -10.39 -16.67 -11.40
CA THR A 867 -9.06 -16.48 -12.01
C THR A 867 -9.12 -16.54 -13.53
N SER A 868 -9.82 -17.51 -14.12
CA SER A 868 -10.00 -17.58 -15.58
C SER A 868 -10.74 -16.36 -16.14
N LEU A 869 -11.77 -15.87 -15.44
CA LEU A 869 -12.45 -14.61 -15.83
C LEU A 869 -11.51 -13.42 -15.78
N ALA A 870 -10.72 -13.28 -14.70
CA ALA A 870 -9.77 -12.19 -14.56
C ALA A 870 -8.78 -12.13 -15.72
N MET A 871 -8.26 -13.28 -16.17
CA MET A 871 -7.37 -13.35 -17.34
C MET A 871 -8.07 -12.94 -18.64
N ASN A 872 -9.34 -13.32 -18.85
CA ASN A 872 -10.12 -12.83 -19.99
C ASN A 872 -10.29 -11.31 -19.93
N LEU A 873 -10.57 -10.73 -18.76
CA LEU A 873 -10.73 -9.29 -18.58
C LEU A 873 -9.41 -8.52 -18.73
N ASN A 874 -8.30 -9.08 -18.28
CA ASN A 874 -6.96 -8.53 -18.47
C ASN A 874 -6.60 -8.48 -19.96
N PHE A 875 -6.90 -9.54 -20.73
CA PHE A 875 -6.72 -9.52 -22.18
C PHE A 875 -7.55 -8.44 -22.88
N MET A 876 -8.74 -8.12 -22.36
CA MET A 876 -9.58 -7.04 -22.89
C MET A 876 -9.12 -5.64 -22.47
N GLY A 877 -8.01 -5.53 -21.74
CA GLY A 877 -7.51 -4.27 -21.20
C GLY A 877 -8.38 -3.65 -20.11
N LYS A 878 -9.20 -4.47 -19.42
CA LYS A 878 -10.17 -4.04 -18.39
C LYS A 878 -9.88 -4.63 -17.00
N GLY A 879 -8.67 -5.15 -16.79
CA GLY A 879 -8.18 -5.59 -15.47
C GLY A 879 -7.85 -4.43 -14.54
N ALA A 880 -7.74 -4.68 -13.24
CA ALA A 880 -7.19 -3.70 -12.30
C ALA A 880 -5.65 -3.71 -12.34
N ASP A 881 -5.03 -2.66 -11.80
CA ASP A 881 -3.56 -2.45 -11.83
C ASP A 881 -2.76 -3.58 -11.17
N ASN A 882 -3.36 -4.26 -10.18
CA ASN A 882 -2.76 -5.42 -9.51
C ASN A 882 -3.20 -6.77 -10.11
N MET A 883 -3.85 -6.74 -11.29
CA MET A 883 -4.40 -7.90 -12.01
C MET A 883 -5.44 -8.69 -11.19
N ARG A 884 -5.91 -8.15 -10.05
CA ARG A 884 -7.01 -8.69 -9.27
C ARG A 884 -8.32 -8.02 -9.65
N LEU A 885 -9.40 -8.78 -9.62
CA LEU A 885 -10.73 -8.22 -9.66
C LEU A 885 -10.97 -7.44 -8.36
N PRO A 886 -11.60 -6.26 -8.43
CA PRO A 886 -11.97 -5.49 -7.26
C PRO A 886 -12.79 -6.32 -6.27
N ASP A 887 -12.58 -6.09 -4.98
CA ASP A 887 -13.18 -6.89 -3.89
C ASP A 887 -14.71 -6.95 -3.96
N ASN A 888 -15.36 -5.90 -4.46
CA ASN A 888 -16.81 -5.86 -4.64
C ASN A 888 -17.33 -6.87 -5.68
N LEU A 889 -16.57 -7.12 -6.74
CA LEU A 889 -16.85 -8.07 -7.81
C LEU A 889 -16.48 -9.48 -7.40
N LEU A 890 -15.37 -9.62 -6.66
CA LEU A 890 -15.01 -10.85 -5.97
C LEU A 890 -16.16 -11.31 -5.05
N LEU A 891 -16.70 -10.41 -4.21
CA LEU A 891 -17.85 -10.68 -3.34
C LEU A 891 -19.13 -11.00 -4.12
N LYS A 892 -19.37 -10.32 -5.26
CA LYS A 892 -20.52 -10.59 -6.14
C LYS A 892 -20.39 -11.96 -6.80
N ALA A 893 -19.20 -12.33 -7.25
CA ALA A 893 -18.91 -13.63 -7.85
C ALA A 893 -19.05 -14.73 -6.80
N GLU A 894 -18.50 -14.52 -5.59
CA GLU A 894 -18.64 -15.43 -4.45
C GLU A 894 -20.09 -15.69 -4.05
N LYS A 895 -21.01 -14.75 -4.26
CA LYS A 895 -22.44 -14.92 -3.92
C LYS A 895 -23.26 -15.60 -5.02
N LYS A 896 -22.78 -15.64 -6.27
CA LYS A 896 -23.52 -16.19 -7.42
C LYS A 896 -23.06 -17.61 -7.77
N GLU A 897 -23.91 -18.35 -8.47
CA GLU A 897 -23.51 -19.63 -9.08
C GLU A 897 -22.67 -19.35 -10.32
N ILE A 898 -21.36 -19.36 -10.12
CA ILE A 898 -20.32 -19.13 -11.13
C ILE A 898 -20.35 -20.22 -12.23
N THR A 899 -21.01 -21.35 -12.01
CA THR A 899 -21.19 -22.40 -13.03
C THR A 899 -22.26 -22.05 -14.09
N LYS A 900 -23.00 -20.95 -13.93
CA LYS A 900 -24.03 -20.51 -14.88
C LYS A 900 -23.52 -19.42 -15.81
N VAL A 901 -23.61 -19.66 -17.12
CA VAL A 901 -23.26 -18.71 -18.22
C VAL A 901 -23.83 -17.30 -18.01
N LYS A 902 -25.08 -17.18 -17.53
CA LYS A 902 -25.73 -15.87 -17.26
C LYS A 902 -25.05 -15.06 -16.16
N THR A 903 -24.35 -15.71 -15.24
CA THR A 903 -23.61 -15.06 -14.14
C THR A 903 -22.40 -14.32 -14.70
N TRP A 904 -21.68 -14.93 -15.63
CA TRP A 904 -20.49 -14.37 -16.29
C TRP A 904 -20.79 -13.16 -17.14
N ARG A 905 -21.84 -13.24 -17.96
CA ARG A 905 -22.28 -12.09 -18.78
C ARG A 905 -22.57 -10.85 -17.94
N LYS A 906 -23.19 -11.05 -16.78
CA LYS A 906 -23.46 -9.93 -15.85
C LYS A 906 -22.20 -9.37 -15.21
N LEU A 907 -21.17 -10.19 -15.00
CA LEU A 907 -19.90 -9.73 -14.42
C LEU A 907 -19.04 -9.03 -15.48
N ALA A 908 -19.04 -9.49 -16.72
CA ALA A 908 -18.33 -8.84 -17.83
C ALA A 908 -19.01 -7.54 -18.29
N ALA A 909 -20.35 -7.49 -18.28
CA ALA A 909 -21.09 -6.26 -18.55
C ALA A 909 -20.85 -5.17 -17.47
N ASP A 910 -20.52 -5.56 -16.22
CA ASP A 910 -20.10 -4.60 -15.19
C ASP A 910 -18.77 -3.88 -15.58
N TYR A 911 -18.05 -4.34 -16.62
CA TYR A 911 -16.81 -3.77 -17.17
C TYR A 911 -16.94 -3.17 -18.58
N ASP A 912 -18.17 -2.92 -19.04
CA ASP A 912 -18.43 -2.38 -20.38
C ASP A 912 -17.94 -3.26 -21.55
N ILE A 913 -17.76 -4.56 -21.29
CA ILE A 913 -17.43 -5.56 -22.33
C ILE A 913 -18.73 -6.11 -22.91
N LYS A 914 -18.87 -6.03 -24.25
CA LYS A 914 -20.06 -6.53 -24.95
C LYS A 914 -20.09 -8.07 -24.97
N SER A 915 -20.60 -8.69 -23.91
CA SER A 915 -20.86 -10.14 -23.89
C SER A 915 -22.28 -10.52 -24.39
N ASN A 916 -22.82 -9.77 -25.36
CA ASN A 916 -24.25 -9.43 -25.37
C ASN A 916 -25.08 -9.81 -26.61
N LYS A 917 -24.79 -10.93 -27.28
CA LYS A 917 -25.77 -11.57 -28.18
C LYS A 917 -25.97 -13.05 -27.88
N LYS A 918 -27.15 -13.57 -28.22
CA LYS A 918 -27.48 -15.01 -28.12
C LYS A 918 -26.62 -15.85 -29.10
N GLU A 919 -25.94 -15.19 -30.03
CA GLU A 919 -25.14 -15.71 -31.15
C GLU A 919 -23.67 -15.98 -30.77
N ASP A 920 -23.11 -15.28 -29.77
CA ASP A 920 -21.71 -15.48 -29.29
C ASP A 920 -21.59 -16.58 -28.23
N PHE A 921 -22.70 -17.27 -27.98
CA PHE A 921 -22.77 -18.45 -27.12
C PHE A 921 -22.94 -19.67 -27.99
N ILE A 922 -21.91 -20.48 -27.99
CA ILE A 922 -21.87 -21.67 -28.83
C ILE A 922 -22.02 -22.85 -27.89
N GLU A 923 -23.21 -23.46 -27.89
CA GLU A 923 -23.38 -24.79 -27.30
C GLU A 923 -22.50 -25.74 -28.09
N LEU A 924 -21.45 -26.21 -27.43
CA LEU A 924 -20.56 -27.20 -28.01
C LEU A 924 -21.23 -28.55 -27.80
N TYR A 925 -21.32 -29.33 -28.88
CA TYR A 925 -21.85 -30.69 -28.83
C TYR A 925 -20.87 -31.60 -28.08
N ASP A 926 -21.36 -32.68 -27.47
CA ASP A 926 -20.56 -33.59 -26.65
C ASP A 926 -19.27 -34.03 -27.37
N GLY A 927 -18.12 -33.70 -26.79
CA GLY A 927 -16.79 -33.97 -27.36
C GLY A 927 -16.52 -35.45 -27.61
N ASN A 928 -17.29 -36.32 -26.96
CA ASN A 928 -17.20 -37.78 -27.07
C ASN A 928 -17.77 -38.36 -28.39
N ASP A 929 -18.51 -37.58 -29.18
CA ASP A 929 -19.20 -38.04 -30.40
C ASP A 929 -18.45 -37.71 -31.70
N LYS A 930 -17.30 -37.05 -31.63
CA LYS A 930 -16.51 -36.61 -32.81
C LYS A 930 -15.16 -37.32 -32.84
N THR A 931 -14.68 -37.64 -34.04
CA THR A 931 -13.28 -38.06 -34.22
C THR A 931 -12.33 -36.89 -33.94
N GLU A 932 -11.06 -37.17 -33.62
CA GLU A 932 -10.04 -36.16 -33.36
C GLU A 932 -9.95 -35.11 -34.47
N THR A 933 -9.99 -35.55 -35.73
CA THR A 933 -9.97 -34.68 -36.91
C THR A 933 -11.22 -33.79 -36.99
N GLU A 934 -12.40 -34.35 -36.75
CA GLU A 934 -13.66 -33.59 -36.80
C GLU A 934 -13.76 -32.57 -35.66
N LEU A 935 -13.24 -32.89 -34.47
CA LEU A 935 -13.20 -31.96 -33.35
C LEU A 935 -12.20 -30.83 -33.60
N LYS A 936 -11.00 -31.18 -34.09
CA LYS A 936 -9.97 -30.21 -34.49
C LYS A 936 -10.51 -29.24 -35.53
N ASP A 937 -11.06 -29.74 -36.64
CA ASP A 937 -11.59 -28.88 -37.71
C ASP A 937 -12.74 -28.00 -37.20
N TYR A 938 -13.62 -28.55 -36.36
CA TYR A 938 -14.72 -27.80 -35.79
C TYR A 938 -14.25 -26.67 -34.87
N LEU A 939 -13.38 -26.95 -33.89
CA LEU A 939 -12.91 -25.95 -32.94
C LEU A 939 -11.96 -24.94 -33.58
N THR A 940 -11.15 -25.35 -34.56
CA THR A 940 -10.28 -24.44 -35.30
C THR A 940 -11.09 -23.41 -36.08
N ASN A 941 -12.09 -23.87 -36.86
CA ASN A 941 -12.96 -22.97 -37.62
C ASN A 941 -13.82 -22.05 -36.73
N LEU A 942 -13.99 -22.43 -35.46
CA LEU A 942 -14.80 -21.69 -34.50
C LEU A 942 -14.01 -20.64 -33.73
N MET A 943 -12.82 -21.01 -33.24
CA MET A 943 -12.04 -20.21 -32.29
C MET A 943 -11.00 -19.34 -32.97
N LEU A 944 -10.35 -19.83 -34.04
CA LEU A 944 -9.25 -19.10 -34.67
C LEU A 944 -9.69 -17.72 -35.20
N PRO A 945 -10.82 -17.59 -35.94
CA PRO A 945 -11.26 -16.27 -36.42
C PRO A 945 -11.59 -15.29 -35.28
N VAL A 946 -12.04 -15.82 -34.14
CA VAL A 946 -12.39 -15.02 -32.96
C VAL A 946 -11.13 -14.48 -32.27
N LEU A 947 -10.08 -15.31 -32.15
CA LEU A 947 -8.80 -14.89 -31.60
C LEU A 947 -8.09 -13.89 -32.52
N GLU A 948 -8.15 -14.09 -33.84
CA GLU A 948 -7.59 -13.19 -34.86
C GLU A 948 -8.27 -11.81 -34.87
N MET A 949 -9.54 -11.72 -34.46
CA MET A 949 -10.26 -10.46 -34.27
C MET A 949 -9.92 -9.76 -32.93
N GLY A 950 -8.98 -10.30 -32.15
CA GLY A 950 -8.58 -9.71 -30.86
C GLY A 950 -9.59 -9.94 -29.75
N SER A 951 -10.42 -10.98 -29.85
CA SER A 951 -11.41 -11.32 -28.82
C SER A 951 -10.86 -12.34 -27.81
N SER A 952 -11.38 -12.35 -26.58
CA SER A 952 -11.01 -13.36 -25.58
C SER A 952 -12.01 -14.51 -25.58
N ILE A 953 -11.54 -15.75 -25.38
CA ILE A 953 -12.40 -16.93 -25.35
C ILE A 953 -12.29 -17.62 -24.00
N SER A 954 -13.43 -17.86 -23.36
CA SER A 954 -13.54 -18.80 -22.25
C SER A 954 -14.22 -20.09 -22.69
N LEU A 955 -13.55 -21.21 -22.43
CA LEU A 955 -13.99 -22.55 -22.78
C LEU A 955 -14.34 -23.34 -21.52
N SER A 956 -15.46 -24.06 -21.55
CA SER A 956 -15.86 -24.94 -20.45
C SER A 956 -15.33 -26.36 -20.61
N LEU A 957 -14.79 -26.93 -19.54
CA LEU A 957 -14.32 -28.31 -19.47
C LEU A 957 -15.20 -29.10 -18.48
N PHE A 958 -15.93 -30.11 -18.97
CA PHE A 958 -16.86 -30.93 -18.18
C PHE A 958 -16.63 -32.43 -18.41
N PRO A 959 -15.60 -33.08 -17.84
CA PRO A 959 -15.40 -34.51 -18.08
C PRO A 959 -16.49 -35.40 -17.45
N ASN A 960 -17.17 -34.98 -16.36
CA ASN A 960 -18.23 -35.78 -15.72
C ASN A 960 -19.47 -34.97 -15.27
N CYS A 961 -19.36 -34.04 -14.31
CA CYS A 961 -20.50 -33.17 -13.92
C CYS A 961 -20.14 -31.81 -13.30
N LYS A 962 -18.95 -31.64 -12.71
CA LYS A 962 -18.45 -30.33 -12.26
C LYS A 962 -17.87 -29.58 -13.47
N GLY A 963 -18.04 -28.27 -13.48
CA GLY A 963 -17.69 -27.41 -14.62
C GLY A 963 -16.63 -26.40 -14.24
N HIS A 964 -15.45 -26.56 -14.86
CA HIS A 964 -14.33 -25.62 -14.79
C HIS A 964 -14.22 -24.85 -16.11
N ILE A 965 -13.71 -23.63 -16.06
CA ILE A 965 -13.48 -22.81 -17.26
C ILE A 965 -12.02 -22.42 -17.39
N VAL A 966 -11.57 -22.28 -18.63
CA VAL A 966 -10.20 -21.91 -18.99
C VAL A 966 -10.26 -20.78 -20.02
N ARG A 967 -9.22 -19.93 -20.09
CA ARG A 967 -9.04 -19.00 -21.22
C ARG A 967 -8.33 -19.75 -22.35
N VAL A 968 -8.75 -19.54 -23.60
CA VAL A 968 -8.03 -20.07 -24.77
C VAL A 968 -7.10 -18.99 -25.30
N GLN A 969 -5.82 -19.31 -25.45
CA GLN A 969 -4.82 -18.41 -26.03
C GLN A 969 -4.66 -18.65 -27.53
N GLU A 970 -4.52 -19.91 -27.92
CA GLU A 970 -4.09 -20.30 -29.26
C GLU A 970 -4.69 -21.65 -29.68
N VAL A 971 -4.98 -21.77 -30.97
CA VAL A 971 -5.31 -23.04 -31.64
C VAL A 971 -4.09 -23.53 -32.43
N THR A 972 -3.50 -24.66 -32.02
CA THR A 972 -2.29 -25.21 -32.66
C THR A 972 -2.60 -26.48 -33.45
N LEU A 973 -1.62 -26.95 -34.23
CA LEU A 973 -1.75 -28.21 -34.95
C LEU A 973 -1.95 -29.42 -34.03
N THR A 974 -1.42 -29.37 -32.80
CA THR A 974 -1.40 -30.47 -31.83
C THR A 974 -2.50 -30.38 -30.76
N GLY A 975 -3.11 -29.21 -30.57
CA GLY A 975 -4.15 -28.99 -29.56
C GLY A 975 -4.48 -27.52 -29.32
N LEU A 976 -5.06 -27.23 -28.16
CA LEU A 976 -5.29 -25.86 -27.68
C LEU A 976 -4.23 -25.47 -26.65
N VAL A 977 -3.77 -24.22 -26.69
CA VAL A 977 -3.02 -23.60 -25.58
C VAL A 977 -4.02 -22.82 -24.74
N ILE A 978 -4.09 -23.15 -23.45
CA ILE A 978 -5.10 -22.64 -22.52
C ILE A 978 -4.50 -22.21 -21.18
N ASP A 979 -5.17 -21.28 -20.53
CA ASP A 979 -4.85 -20.88 -19.16
C ASP A 979 -5.73 -21.69 -18.22
N ASP A 980 -5.15 -22.73 -17.63
CA ASP A 980 -5.80 -23.50 -16.57
C ASP A 980 -5.23 -23.05 -15.21
N PRO A 981 -6.04 -22.44 -14.33
CA PRO A 981 -5.62 -22.09 -12.96
C PRO A 981 -5.12 -23.26 -12.09
N TYR A 982 -5.35 -24.49 -12.53
CA TYR A 982 -4.81 -25.70 -11.89
C TYR A 982 -3.56 -26.26 -12.60
N GLY A 983 -3.07 -25.58 -13.64
CA GLY A 983 -1.91 -25.93 -14.47
C GLY A 983 -2.06 -27.19 -15.31
N ASN A 984 -0.93 -27.80 -15.68
CA ASN A 984 -0.90 -28.94 -16.60
C ASN A 984 -1.40 -30.23 -15.93
N CYS A 985 -2.67 -30.55 -16.18
CA CYS A 985 -3.39 -31.67 -15.60
C CYS A 985 -3.66 -32.70 -16.72
N PRO A 986 -3.01 -33.88 -16.69
CA PRO A 986 -3.29 -34.97 -17.65
C PRO A 986 -4.75 -35.43 -17.58
N LEU A 987 -5.23 -36.18 -18.57
CA LEU A 987 -6.63 -36.64 -18.63
C LEU A 987 -7.10 -37.39 -17.37
N GLU A 988 -6.24 -38.23 -16.77
CA GLU A 988 -6.53 -38.92 -15.51
C GLU A 988 -6.76 -37.92 -14.36
N CYS A 989 -5.96 -36.86 -14.32
CA CYS A 989 -6.08 -35.77 -13.36
C CYS A 989 -7.38 -34.98 -13.60
N ILE A 990 -7.72 -34.64 -14.85
CA ILE A 990 -8.94 -33.89 -15.20
C ILE A 990 -10.19 -34.68 -14.80
N THR A 991 -10.21 -35.98 -15.09
CA THR A 991 -11.35 -36.87 -14.80
C THR A 991 -11.57 -37.04 -13.29
N MET A 992 -10.49 -37.08 -12.51
CA MET A 992 -10.54 -37.14 -11.04
C MET A 992 -10.91 -35.80 -10.39
N ARG A 993 -10.33 -34.69 -10.90
CA ARG A 993 -10.55 -33.32 -10.41
C ARG A 993 -12.01 -32.90 -10.55
N GLU A 994 -12.61 -33.23 -11.69
CA GLU A 994 -13.97 -32.82 -12.05
C GLU A 994 -15.02 -33.95 -11.87
N SER A 995 -14.68 -34.95 -11.05
CA SER A 995 -15.59 -36.07 -10.74
C SER A 995 -16.79 -35.62 -9.91
N CYS A 996 -17.87 -36.40 -9.99
CA CYS A 996 -19.13 -36.13 -9.28
C CYS A 996 -19.12 -36.54 -7.82
N GLU A 997 -18.05 -37.18 -7.36
CA GLU A 997 -17.95 -37.67 -6.00
C GLU A 997 -17.48 -36.51 -5.10
N ASP A 998 -18.33 -36.11 -4.16
CA ASP A 998 -18.06 -35.09 -3.16
C ASP A 998 -16.97 -35.59 -2.19
N ASP A 999 -15.70 -35.48 -2.60
CA ASP A 999 -14.52 -35.31 -1.73
C ASP A 999 -13.17 -35.49 -2.47
N SER A 1000 -13.12 -35.63 -3.80
CA SER A 1000 -11.87 -35.86 -4.55
C SER A 1000 -10.83 -34.71 -4.45
N TYR A 1001 -11.23 -33.54 -3.96
CA TYR A 1001 -10.36 -32.38 -3.70
C TYR A 1001 -9.59 -32.44 -2.37
N LYS A 1002 -9.73 -33.50 -1.57
CA LYS A 1002 -9.13 -33.58 -0.23
C LYS A 1002 -7.70 -34.08 -0.18
N GLU A 1003 -7.16 -34.76 -1.19
CA GLU A 1003 -5.87 -35.46 -1.01
C GLU A 1003 -4.79 -35.32 -2.08
N LYS A 1004 -4.99 -34.62 -3.21
CA LYS A 1004 -3.90 -34.44 -4.19
C LYS A 1004 -3.87 -33.05 -4.80
N GLY A 1005 -2.87 -32.28 -4.37
CA GLY A 1005 -2.62 -30.90 -4.75
C GLY A 1005 -2.42 -30.05 -3.50
N ASP A 1006 -1.34 -30.28 -2.77
CA ASP A 1006 -0.85 -29.29 -1.81
C ASP A 1006 -0.69 -27.98 -2.59
N ARG A 1007 -1.54 -26.99 -2.30
CA ARG A 1007 -1.52 -25.66 -2.93
C ARG A 1007 -0.22 -24.87 -2.63
N ASN A 1008 0.64 -25.43 -1.77
CA ASN A 1008 1.95 -24.91 -1.37
C ASN A 1008 3.12 -25.88 -1.67
N ASN A 1009 2.91 -26.99 -2.39
CA ASN A 1009 4.05 -27.81 -2.81
C ASN A 1009 4.62 -27.32 -4.12
N SER A 1010 5.94 -27.24 -4.14
CA SER A 1010 6.85 -26.89 -5.22
C SER A 1010 6.78 -27.85 -6.43
N SER A 1011 5.61 -28.03 -7.03
CA SER A 1011 5.43 -28.78 -8.27
C SER A 1011 5.10 -27.82 -9.42
N ASN A 1012 5.87 -27.93 -10.51
CA ASN A 1012 5.87 -27.10 -11.73
C ASN A 1012 4.55 -27.13 -12.55
N TYR A 1013 3.39 -27.17 -11.92
CA TYR A 1013 2.09 -27.40 -12.58
C TYR A 1013 1.00 -26.45 -12.06
N TYR A 1014 1.35 -25.19 -11.85
CA TYR A 1014 0.40 -24.06 -11.96
C TYR A 1014 0.86 -23.28 -13.19
N GLY A 1015 -0.02 -22.87 -14.10
CA GLY A 1015 0.51 -22.20 -15.28
C GLY A 1015 -0.51 -21.66 -16.26
N ASN A 1016 -0.17 -20.47 -16.74
CA ASN A 1016 -0.38 -20.01 -18.10
C ASN A 1016 0.15 -21.05 -19.12
N ASP A 1017 -0.24 -20.95 -20.39
CA ASP A 1017 0.40 -21.67 -21.51
C ASP A 1017 0.28 -23.22 -21.48
N VAL A 1018 -0.81 -23.75 -20.93
CA VAL A 1018 -1.00 -25.20 -20.83
C VAL A 1018 -1.49 -25.78 -22.16
N SER A 1019 -0.76 -26.75 -22.70
CA SER A 1019 -1.14 -27.42 -23.95
C SER A 1019 -2.05 -28.63 -23.70
N TYR A 1020 -3.28 -28.55 -24.20
CA TYR A 1020 -4.25 -29.66 -24.22
C TYR A 1020 -4.31 -30.24 -25.63
N THR A 1021 -3.86 -31.48 -25.80
CA THR A 1021 -3.84 -32.14 -27.11
C THR A 1021 -5.24 -32.46 -27.61
N TRP A 1022 -5.41 -32.61 -28.93
CA TRP A 1022 -6.68 -33.04 -29.52
C TRP A 1022 -7.15 -34.39 -28.96
N GLU A 1023 -6.23 -35.33 -28.71
CA GLU A 1023 -6.51 -36.60 -28.05
C GLU A 1023 -7.12 -36.41 -26.63
N VAL A 1024 -6.63 -35.44 -25.86
CA VAL A 1024 -7.20 -35.14 -24.53
C VAL A 1024 -8.57 -34.47 -24.67
N LEU A 1025 -8.71 -33.53 -25.60
CA LEU A 1025 -9.95 -32.78 -25.81
C LEU A 1025 -11.11 -33.66 -26.31
N THR A 1026 -10.84 -34.71 -27.08
CA THR A 1026 -11.87 -35.70 -27.50
C THR A 1026 -12.41 -36.54 -26.35
N GLN A 1027 -11.73 -36.56 -25.20
CA GLN A 1027 -12.11 -37.35 -24.03
C GLN A 1027 -12.78 -36.51 -22.94
N ILE A 1028 -13.05 -35.22 -23.21
CA ILE A 1028 -13.66 -34.27 -22.27
C ILE A 1028 -14.88 -33.64 -22.95
N THR A 1029 -16.01 -33.57 -22.25
CA THR A 1029 -17.18 -32.85 -22.78
C THR A 1029 -16.96 -31.34 -22.68
N LEU A 1030 -16.97 -30.67 -23.83
CA LEU A 1030 -17.01 -29.22 -23.94
C LEU A 1030 -18.49 -28.82 -24.09
N LYS A 1031 -19.04 -28.02 -23.17
CA LYS A 1031 -20.48 -27.67 -23.21
C LYS A 1031 -20.76 -26.31 -23.78
N TYR A 1032 -19.92 -25.33 -23.47
CA TYR A 1032 -20.09 -23.98 -23.97
C TYR A 1032 -18.76 -23.25 -24.14
N MET A 1033 -18.79 -22.34 -25.11
CA MET A 1033 -17.79 -21.31 -25.32
C MET A 1033 -18.42 -19.93 -25.07
N VAL A 1034 -17.68 -19.03 -24.44
CA VAL A 1034 -18.06 -17.62 -24.25
C VAL A 1034 -17.01 -16.75 -24.87
N VAL A 1035 -17.43 -15.83 -25.74
CA VAL A 1035 -16.56 -14.85 -26.38
C VAL A 1035 -16.72 -13.49 -25.68
N PHE A 1036 -15.60 -12.82 -25.44
CA PHE A 1036 -15.51 -11.46 -24.93
C PHE A 1036 -14.98 -10.54 -26.04
N ASN A 1037 -15.80 -9.56 -26.44
CA ASN A 1037 -15.53 -8.61 -27.51
C ASN A 1037 -15.56 -7.17 -26.98
N GLU A 1038 -14.90 -6.25 -27.67
CA GLU A 1038 -14.90 -4.80 -27.38
C GLU A 1038 -16.26 -4.11 -27.54
#